data_AF-A0A6M8W607-F1
#
_entry.id   AF-A0A6M8W607-F1
#
_cell.length_a   1.000
_cell.length_b   1.000
_cell.length_c   1.000
_cell.angle_alpha   90.00
_cell.angle_beta   90.00
_cell.angle_gamma   90.00
#
_symmetry.space_group_name_H-M   'P 1'
#
loop_
_entity.id
_entity.type
_entity.pdbx_description
1 polymer ?
#
loop_
_entity_poly.entity_id
_entity_poly.type
_entity_poly.pdbx_seq_one_letter_code
_entity_poly.pdbx_strand_id
1 'polypeptide(L)'
;MGTAAAGLVEAAGAWSVAWGAAESLLEAEPSVTWGGPDEAAWCGTAREAIGRWAEHLRGLNDWCAWRRERLAACGCGLAALVDAYESGTIQRTELSEVFERSYGERWLVQTADASRAIREFNARAHGSAIDRFRQLDREVIRLTRSVVAGRLAERVPGVGVSVSPSSEVGILRRELEKRSRHMPTRRLIESLPNLLPRLKPCFLMSPLSVAQYLDADHPPFDLVVFDEASQIPVWDAIGSIARGTDAIIVGDSKQLPPTNFFSTVEADDDDGLVVPLDDELESILQECNASGVPALRLKWHYRSRHESLITFSNHHYYDDQLHTFPSPVEHSPELGVSFHKVDGAVYDRGGTRTNRVEAEAVVAEVVRRLCEPGATGSIGVVTFNQPQQGLIEDLFDEARREHPEIEPFFVGAEEPVFVKNLENVQGDERDTIIFSVGYGPDAAGKMSMNFGPLNAEGGERRLNVAVTRSRYRLLVFCSMQPEAVDLSRTRATGVHHFKRFLMYAQRGPGAIAEAAAAHADAGSPSDLERTVRTALEARGWSVRSRVGLGGYRVDLAIDDPEREGEYLLGIECDGPMYRRASTARDRDRTRSSVMGGLGWRLVRVWSTAWRLDPDGCIAQIEDAIARAIAEPRRAGRTGRRARERFTTRGTAGRGRAGGARRRRHRSRRAAAPEARHDEYRAATRVRGVSSRSDIYHEPHQRAGRACSRGDRVAGGTDRARARAAAARRLVWRLADHRPLPRAVQGDPRPRGLGGDAVCQGRRVLASRGQPGRL
;
A
#
# COMPACT_ATOMS: atom_id res chain seq x y z
N MET A 1 -67.59 67.22 42.82
CA MET A 1 -67.70 65.79 42.43
C MET A 1 -67.72 65.60 40.92
N GLY A 2 -68.70 66.14 40.17
CA GLY A 2 -68.85 65.88 38.73
C GLY A 2 -67.57 66.06 37.87
N THR A 3 -66.79 67.12 38.09
CA THR A 3 -65.52 67.37 37.39
C THR A 3 -64.45 66.29 37.64
N ALA A 4 -64.32 65.81 38.87
CA ALA A 4 -63.37 64.75 39.21
C ALA A 4 -63.79 63.39 38.64
N ALA A 5 -65.10 63.09 38.63
CA ALA A 5 -65.63 61.88 38.02
C ALA A 5 -65.45 61.88 36.49
N ALA A 6 -65.69 63.02 35.83
CA ALA A 6 -65.49 63.17 34.39
C ALA A 6 -64.02 62.91 33.98
N GLY A 7 -63.06 63.53 34.67
CA GLY A 7 -61.63 63.30 34.42
C GLY A 7 -61.17 61.86 34.68
N LEU A 8 -61.84 61.14 35.61
CA LEU A 8 -61.57 59.72 35.86
C LEU A 8 -62.07 58.83 34.70
N VAL A 9 -63.24 59.12 34.14
CA VAL A 9 -63.78 58.43 32.96
C VAL A 9 -62.94 58.71 31.72
N GLU A 10 -62.51 59.96 31.53
CA GLU A 10 -61.61 60.36 30.43
C GLU A 10 -60.25 59.66 30.53
N ALA A 11 -59.64 59.64 31.73
CA ALA A 11 -58.40 58.93 31.98
C ALA A 11 -58.53 57.40 31.78
N ALA A 12 -59.65 56.79 32.19
CA ALA A 12 -59.92 55.38 31.96
C ALA A 12 -60.09 55.05 30.46
N GLY A 13 -60.75 55.94 29.69
CA GLY A 13 -60.85 55.81 28.24
C GLY A 13 -59.50 55.92 27.55
N ALA A 14 -58.69 56.93 27.91
CA ALA A 14 -57.34 57.10 27.40
C ALA A 14 -56.43 55.90 27.75
N TRP A 15 -56.52 55.39 28.99
CA TRP A 15 -55.85 54.17 29.42
C TRP A 15 -56.28 52.96 28.59
N SER A 16 -57.58 52.74 28.36
CA SER A 16 -58.08 51.60 27.58
C SER A 16 -57.57 51.62 26.14
N VAL A 17 -57.45 52.79 25.50
CA VAL A 17 -56.91 52.93 24.14
C VAL A 17 -55.39 52.71 24.12
N ALA A 18 -54.66 53.30 25.07
CA ALA A 18 -53.21 53.11 25.18
C ALA A 18 -52.84 51.66 25.52
N TRP A 19 -53.61 51.02 26.40
CA TRP A 19 -53.43 49.62 26.76
C TRP A 19 -53.76 48.70 25.58
N GLY A 20 -54.89 48.86 24.89
CA GLY A 20 -55.21 48.01 23.73
C GLY A 20 -54.16 48.10 22.61
N ALA A 21 -53.52 49.26 22.44
CA ALA A 21 -52.36 49.40 21.55
C ALA A 21 -51.11 48.66 22.08
N ALA A 22 -50.81 48.76 23.37
CA ALA A 22 -49.67 48.07 24.00
C ALA A 22 -49.85 46.53 24.04
N GLU A 23 -51.04 46.06 24.40
CA GLU A 23 -51.44 44.64 24.40
C GLU A 23 -51.23 44.02 23.01
N SER A 24 -51.69 44.70 21.95
CA SER A 24 -51.52 44.30 20.55
C SER A 24 -50.07 44.38 20.05
N LEU A 25 -49.27 45.32 20.56
CA LEU A 25 -47.86 45.48 20.17
C LEU A 25 -46.90 44.52 20.90
N LEU A 26 -47.27 44.06 22.10
CA LEU A 26 -46.41 43.26 22.97
C LEU A 26 -46.87 41.80 23.09
N GLU A 27 -48.09 41.48 22.64
CA GLU A 27 -48.80 40.22 22.90
C GLU A 27 -48.86 39.90 24.41
N ALA A 28 -49.12 40.94 25.21
CA ALA A 28 -49.04 40.89 26.66
C ALA A 28 -50.32 40.32 27.27
N GLU A 29 -50.26 39.07 27.75
CA GLU A 29 -51.42 38.39 28.33
C GLU A 29 -51.90 39.10 29.62
N PRO A 30 -53.15 39.59 29.71
CA PRO A 30 -53.58 40.47 30.81
C PRO A 30 -53.51 39.81 32.19
N SER A 31 -53.77 38.51 32.29
CA SER A 31 -53.69 37.71 33.52
C SER A 31 -52.26 37.61 34.08
N VAL A 32 -51.26 37.52 33.21
CA VAL A 32 -49.84 37.48 33.55
C VAL A 32 -49.33 38.90 33.86
N THR A 33 -49.84 39.90 33.15
CA THR A 33 -49.44 41.30 33.27
C THR A 33 -49.94 41.95 34.56
N TRP A 34 -51.21 41.74 34.90
CA TRP A 34 -51.90 42.44 35.99
C TRP A 34 -52.26 41.54 37.18
N GLY A 35 -52.08 40.22 37.06
CA GLY A 35 -52.47 39.24 38.06
C GLY A 35 -53.93 38.78 37.94
N GLY A 36 -54.37 37.97 38.90
CA GLY A 36 -55.77 37.57 39.03
C GLY A 36 -56.67 38.73 39.50
N PRO A 37 -57.99 38.67 39.23
CA PRO A 37 -58.91 39.77 39.51
C PRO A 37 -59.30 39.84 41.00
N ASP A 38 -58.40 40.42 41.80
CA ASP A 38 -58.72 40.96 43.14
C ASP A 38 -58.53 42.49 43.11
N GLU A 39 -59.64 43.22 43.06
CA GLU A 39 -59.66 44.67 42.77
C GLU A 39 -58.85 45.49 43.78
N ALA A 40 -58.73 45.03 45.02
CA ALA A 40 -57.98 45.71 46.07
C ALA A 40 -56.46 45.74 45.82
N ALA A 41 -55.92 44.74 45.11
CA ALA A 41 -54.50 44.65 44.77
C ALA A 41 -54.19 45.25 43.39
N TRP A 42 -55.14 45.17 42.45
CA TRP A 42 -54.92 45.48 41.02
C TRP A 42 -54.25 46.84 40.78
N CYS A 43 -54.70 47.93 41.42
CA CYS A 43 -54.09 49.25 41.25
C CYS A 43 -52.62 49.32 41.73
N GLY A 44 -52.24 48.51 42.73
CA GLY A 44 -50.86 48.38 43.19
C GLY A 44 -50.01 47.63 42.17
N THR A 45 -50.44 46.41 41.82
CA THR A 45 -49.78 45.54 40.83
C THR A 45 -49.62 46.22 39.48
N ALA A 46 -50.65 46.93 39.01
CA ALA A 46 -50.60 47.69 37.77
C ALA A 46 -49.59 48.84 37.83
N ARG A 47 -49.59 49.63 38.91
CA ARG A 47 -48.60 50.71 39.09
C ARG A 47 -47.17 50.18 39.13
N GLU A 48 -46.94 49.02 39.73
CA GLU A 48 -45.62 48.37 39.72
C GLU A 48 -45.23 47.81 38.36
N ALA A 49 -46.15 47.16 37.62
CA ALA A 49 -45.88 46.67 36.27
C ALA A 49 -45.56 47.82 35.30
N ILE A 50 -46.37 48.88 35.33
CA ILE A 50 -46.14 50.13 34.55
C ILE A 50 -44.81 50.78 34.97
N GLY A 51 -44.48 50.79 36.27
CA GLY A 51 -43.21 51.30 36.78
C GLY A 51 -42.00 50.53 36.21
N ARG A 52 -42.02 49.20 36.34
CA ARG A 52 -40.99 48.31 35.76
C ARG A 52 -40.85 48.53 34.25
N TRP A 53 -41.96 48.67 33.52
CA TRP A 53 -41.92 48.94 32.08
C TRP A 53 -41.37 50.33 31.75
N ALA A 54 -41.75 51.37 32.50
CA ALA A 54 -41.23 52.74 32.30
C ALA A 54 -39.71 52.82 32.52
N GLU A 55 -39.20 52.10 33.53
CA GLU A 55 -37.75 51.97 33.79
C GLU A 55 -37.03 51.23 32.65
N HIS A 56 -37.67 50.18 32.09
CA HIS A 56 -37.08 49.29 31.09
C HIS A 56 -37.47 49.63 29.63
N LEU A 57 -38.14 50.76 29.39
CA LEU A 57 -38.59 51.24 28.06
C LEU A 57 -37.50 51.21 26.98
N ARG A 58 -36.23 51.35 27.37
CA ARG A 58 -35.07 51.31 26.45
C ARG A 58 -34.86 49.92 25.82
N GLY A 59 -35.22 48.84 26.52
CA GLY A 59 -35.15 47.46 26.02
C GLY A 59 -36.34 47.05 25.14
N LEU A 60 -37.34 47.92 24.95
CA LEU A 60 -38.53 47.61 24.15
C LEU A 60 -38.19 47.30 22.68
N ASN A 61 -37.18 47.98 22.13
CA ASN A 61 -36.69 47.72 20.78
C ASN A 61 -36.04 46.32 20.66
N ASP A 62 -35.31 45.89 21.69
CA ASP A 62 -34.69 44.57 21.75
C ASP A 62 -35.74 43.47 21.95
N TRP A 63 -36.82 43.74 22.71
CA TRP A 63 -37.98 42.86 22.80
C TRP A 63 -38.71 42.71 21.47
N CYS A 64 -38.98 43.81 20.75
CA CYS A 64 -39.58 43.77 19.42
C CYS A 64 -38.68 43.06 18.40
N ALA A 65 -37.36 43.18 18.52
CA ALA A 65 -36.41 42.39 17.74
C ALA A 65 -36.50 40.89 18.10
N TRP A 66 -36.46 40.54 19.39
CA TRP A 66 -36.64 39.16 19.84
C TRP A 66 -37.94 38.55 19.32
N ARG A 67 -39.08 39.21 19.51
CA ARG A 67 -40.40 38.75 19.04
C ARG A 67 -40.42 38.47 17.53
N ARG A 68 -39.76 39.29 16.71
CA ARG A 68 -39.63 39.05 15.26
C ARG A 68 -38.82 37.80 14.96
N GLU A 69 -37.63 37.65 15.55
CA GLU A 69 -36.79 36.47 15.32
C GLU A 69 -37.43 35.19 15.89
N ARG A 70 -38.13 35.29 17.03
CA ARG A 70 -38.96 34.24 17.65
C ARG A 70 -40.02 33.73 16.67
N LEU A 71 -40.80 34.64 16.09
CA LEU A 71 -41.85 34.30 15.13
C LEU A 71 -41.27 33.69 13.84
N ALA A 72 -40.13 34.20 13.35
CA ALA A 72 -39.43 33.61 12.20
C ALA A 72 -38.93 32.18 12.48
N ALA A 73 -38.31 31.95 13.65
CA ALA A 73 -37.85 30.64 14.07
C ALA A 73 -39.01 29.63 14.24
N CYS A 74 -40.11 30.04 14.87
CA CYS A 74 -41.32 29.22 14.98
C CYS A 74 -41.94 28.93 13.60
N GLY A 75 -41.94 29.89 12.67
CA GLY A 75 -42.39 29.70 11.28
C GLY A 75 -41.53 28.68 10.50
N CYS A 76 -40.24 28.58 10.82
CA CYS A 76 -39.34 27.53 10.33
C CYS A 76 -39.48 26.17 11.07
N GLY A 77 -40.44 26.04 11.99
CA GLY A 77 -40.69 24.82 12.77
C GLY A 77 -39.80 24.65 14.01
N LEU A 78 -39.05 25.67 14.40
CA LEU A 78 -38.08 25.61 15.52
C LEU A 78 -38.72 25.93 16.89
N ALA A 79 -40.05 25.86 17.02
CA ALA A 79 -40.77 26.25 18.24
C ALA A 79 -40.21 25.58 19.51
N ALA A 80 -39.97 24.26 19.50
CA ALA A 80 -39.41 23.55 20.65
C ALA A 80 -38.00 24.00 21.08
N LEU A 81 -37.21 24.60 20.17
CA LEU A 81 -35.91 25.21 20.50
C LEU A 81 -36.09 26.61 21.12
N VAL A 82 -37.06 27.37 20.60
CA VAL A 82 -37.45 28.68 21.16
C VAL A 82 -38.01 28.51 22.57
N ASP A 83 -38.95 27.60 22.76
CA ASP A 83 -39.61 27.36 24.04
C ASP A 83 -38.59 26.86 25.10
N ALA A 84 -37.61 26.04 24.70
CA ALA A 84 -36.52 25.60 25.58
C ALA A 84 -35.53 26.72 25.97
N TYR A 85 -35.39 27.75 25.13
CA TYR A 85 -34.59 28.93 25.45
C TYR A 85 -35.36 29.91 26.34
N GLU A 86 -36.65 30.13 26.06
CA GLU A 86 -37.52 30.99 26.88
C GLU A 86 -37.81 30.38 28.27
N SER A 87 -37.79 29.05 28.41
CA SER A 87 -37.82 28.36 29.71
C SER A 87 -36.47 28.35 30.45
N GLY A 88 -35.40 28.89 29.87
CA GLY A 88 -34.04 28.84 30.41
C GLY A 88 -33.43 27.44 30.48
N THR A 89 -33.98 26.46 29.76
CA THR A 89 -33.48 25.08 29.69
C THR A 89 -32.22 24.96 28.83
N ILE A 90 -32.03 25.88 27.88
CA ILE A 90 -30.79 26.05 27.11
C ILE A 90 -30.35 27.52 27.13
N GLN A 91 -29.04 27.76 27.20
CA GLN A 91 -28.46 29.10 27.18
C GLN A 91 -28.27 29.61 25.74
N ARG A 92 -28.13 30.94 25.59
CA ARG A 92 -27.91 31.60 24.29
C ARG A 92 -26.70 31.03 23.53
N THR A 93 -25.66 30.61 24.24
CA THR A 93 -24.44 30.00 23.69
C THR A 93 -24.66 28.59 23.15
N GLU A 94 -25.66 27.87 23.65
CA GLU A 94 -25.91 26.45 23.33
C GLU A 94 -26.89 26.28 22.15
N LEU A 95 -27.63 27.33 21.78
CA LEU A 95 -28.67 27.33 20.73
C LEU A 95 -28.24 26.65 19.41
N SER A 96 -27.04 26.94 18.90
CA SER A 96 -26.55 26.35 17.64
C SER A 96 -26.23 24.86 17.81
N GLU A 97 -25.51 24.51 18.86
CA GLU A 97 -25.09 23.12 19.13
C GLU A 97 -26.28 22.20 19.39
N VAL A 98 -27.29 22.69 20.13
CA VAL A 98 -28.55 21.98 20.39
C VAL A 98 -29.34 21.80 19.09
N PHE A 99 -29.47 22.84 18.26
CA PHE A 99 -30.11 22.74 16.95
C PHE A 99 -29.40 21.73 16.04
N GLU A 100 -28.09 21.88 15.84
CA GLU A 100 -27.28 21.03 14.96
C GLU A 100 -27.33 19.56 15.40
N ARG A 101 -27.25 19.31 16.72
CA ARG A 101 -27.41 17.98 17.29
C ARG A 101 -28.80 17.40 17.03
N SER A 102 -29.87 18.11 17.38
CA SER A 102 -31.24 17.60 17.25
C SER A 102 -31.65 17.39 15.79
N TYR A 103 -31.27 18.32 14.91
CA TYR A 103 -31.48 18.17 13.47
C TYR A 103 -30.66 17.01 12.89
N GLY A 104 -29.37 16.93 13.22
CA GLY A 104 -28.47 15.87 12.75
C GLY A 104 -28.89 14.49 13.22
N GLU A 105 -29.34 14.35 14.47
CA GLU A 105 -29.86 13.09 15.01
C GLU A 105 -31.14 12.66 14.29
N ARG A 106 -32.09 13.59 14.06
CA ARG A 106 -33.34 13.25 13.35
C ARG A 106 -33.09 12.91 11.88
N TRP A 107 -32.23 13.65 11.21
CA TRP A 107 -31.82 13.40 9.82
C TRP A 107 -31.07 12.07 9.67
N LEU A 108 -30.19 11.74 10.61
CA LEU A 108 -29.47 10.47 10.63
C LEU A 108 -30.43 9.28 10.76
N VAL A 109 -31.37 9.31 11.72
CA VAL A 109 -32.37 8.24 11.89
C VAL A 109 -33.19 8.06 10.61
N GLN A 110 -33.75 9.15 10.07
CA GLN A 110 -34.59 9.09 8.88
C GLN A 110 -33.84 8.59 7.63
N THR A 111 -32.56 8.93 7.51
CA THR A 111 -31.69 8.48 6.40
C THR A 111 -31.21 7.02 6.60
N ALA A 112 -30.94 6.61 7.83
CA ALA A 112 -30.59 5.24 8.18
C ALA A 112 -31.77 4.28 7.94
N ASP A 113 -32.98 4.65 8.36
CA ASP A 113 -34.19 3.84 8.17
C ASP A 113 -34.54 3.64 6.69
N ALA A 114 -34.35 4.67 5.85
CA ALA A 114 -34.48 4.57 4.40
C ALA A 114 -33.44 3.60 3.79
N SER A 115 -32.23 3.54 4.35
CA SER A 115 -31.15 2.69 3.87
C SER A 115 -31.18 1.30 4.50
N ARG A 116 -31.76 0.33 3.79
CA ARG A 116 -31.79 -1.09 4.20
C ARG A 116 -30.42 -1.61 4.69
N ALA A 117 -29.35 -1.23 4.00
CA ALA A 117 -27.99 -1.68 4.31
C ALA A 117 -27.40 -1.09 5.61
N ILE A 118 -27.94 0.05 6.09
CA ILE A 118 -27.58 0.65 7.40
C ILE A 118 -28.51 0.09 8.48
N ARG A 119 -29.82 0.08 8.23
CA ARG A 119 -30.85 -0.41 9.17
C ARG A 119 -30.69 -1.89 9.56
N GLU A 120 -30.19 -2.72 8.66
CA GLU A 120 -29.89 -4.15 8.91
C GLU A 120 -28.40 -4.40 9.26
N PHE A 121 -27.59 -3.35 9.49
CA PHE A 121 -26.19 -3.52 9.82
C PHE A 121 -26.00 -3.98 11.27
N ASN A 122 -25.28 -5.10 11.44
CA ASN A 122 -24.81 -5.55 12.74
C ASN A 122 -23.31 -5.85 12.68
N ALA A 123 -22.50 -5.16 13.48
CA ALA A 123 -21.05 -5.27 13.44
C ALA A 123 -20.51 -6.69 13.72
N ARG A 124 -21.13 -7.43 14.65
CA ARG A 124 -20.71 -8.81 14.98
C ARG A 124 -21.03 -9.77 13.84
N ALA A 125 -22.20 -9.64 13.21
CA ALA A 125 -22.57 -10.41 12.03
C ALA A 125 -21.70 -10.05 10.80
N HIS A 126 -21.38 -8.77 10.61
CA HIS A 126 -20.54 -8.29 9.51
C HIS A 126 -19.08 -8.76 9.67
N GLY A 127 -18.51 -8.68 10.89
CA GLY A 127 -17.21 -9.29 11.21
C GLY A 127 -17.19 -10.79 10.95
N SER A 128 -18.23 -11.51 11.38
CA SER A 128 -18.38 -12.96 11.10
C SER A 128 -18.45 -13.27 9.59
N ALA A 129 -19.06 -12.39 8.78
CA ALA A 129 -19.08 -12.52 7.33
C ALA A 129 -17.70 -12.23 6.70
N ILE A 130 -16.97 -11.24 7.21
CA ILE A 130 -15.59 -10.92 6.81
C ILE A 130 -14.65 -12.09 7.10
N ASP A 131 -14.73 -12.73 8.27
CA ASP A 131 -13.87 -13.88 8.60
C ASP A 131 -14.23 -15.13 7.80
N ARG A 132 -15.52 -15.36 7.53
CA ARG A 132 -15.95 -16.40 6.58
C ARG A 132 -15.41 -16.13 5.17
N PHE A 133 -15.43 -14.89 4.69
CA PHE A 133 -14.83 -14.50 3.42
C PHE A 133 -13.30 -14.71 3.40
N ARG A 134 -12.59 -14.30 4.47
CA ARG A 134 -11.15 -14.53 4.63
C ARG A 134 -10.78 -16.02 4.61
N GLN A 135 -11.62 -16.89 5.18
CA GLN A 135 -11.46 -18.34 5.13
C GLN A 135 -11.70 -18.88 3.71
N LEU A 136 -12.84 -18.52 3.10
CA LEU A 136 -13.23 -19.03 1.77
C LEU A 136 -12.28 -18.56 0.66
N ASP A 137 -11.75 -17.34 0.68
CA ASP A 137 -10.78 -16.88 -0.33
C ASP A 137 -9.45 -17.67 -0.24
N ARG A 138 -9.01 -18.00 0.98
CA ARG A 138 -7.85 -18.88 1.21
C ARG A 138 -8.12 -20.32 0.77
N GLU A 139 -9.34 -20.82 0.99
CA GLU A 139 -9.81 -22.14 0.54
C GLU A 139 -9.82 -22.24 -0.99
N VAL A 140 -10.38 -21.23 -1.68
CA VAL A 140 -10.38 -21.16 -3.15
C VAL A 140 -8.95 -21.17 -3.68
N ILE A 141 -8.05 -20.34 -3.13
CA ILE A 141 -6.63 -20.33 -3.51
C ILE A 141 -5.93 -21.69 -3.26
N ARG A 142 -6.36 -22.45 -2.24
CA ARG A 142 -5.87 -23.81 -1.95
C ARG A 142 -6.40 -24.82 -2.97
N LEU A 143 -7.71 -24.85 -3.19
CA LEU A 143 -8.40 -25.82 -4.05
C LEU A 143 -8.06 -25.61 -5.53
N THR A 144 -7.92 -24.37 -6.00
CA THR A 144 -7.52 -24.06 -7.38
C THR A 144 -6.18 -24.70 -7.74
N ARG A 145 -5.22 -24.82 -6.81
CA ARG A 145 -3.95 -25.53 -7.04
C ARG A 145 -4.18 -27.02 -7.34
N SER A 146 -5.07 -27.67 -6.59
CA SER A 146 -5.46 -29.06 -6.81
C SER A 146 -6.25 -29.24 -8.12
N VAL A 147 -7.14 -28.31 -8.48
CA VAL A 147 -7.88 -28.32 -9.75
C VAL A 147 -6.93 -28.15 -10.94
N VAL A 148 -5.95 -27.25 -10.86
CA VAL A 148 -4.90 -27.09 -11.89
C VAL A 148 -4.06 -28.36 -11.99
N ALA A 149 -3.62 -28.94 -10.87
CA ALA A 149 -2.86 -30.19 -10.88
C ALA A 149 -3.64 -31.36 -11.50
N GLY A 150 -4.94 -31.49 -11.20
CA GLY A 150 -5.83 -32.48 -11.82
C GLY A 150 -5.96 -32.28 -13.33
N ARG A 151 -6.30 -31.06 -13.78
CA ARG A 151 -6.40 -30.71 -15.21
C ARG A 151 -5.09 -30.88 -15.99
N LEU A 152 -3.94 -30.78 -15.32
CA LEU A 152 -2.65 -31.09 -15.92
C LEU A 152 -2.41 -32.60 -16.00
N ALA A 153 -2.75 -33.36 -14.95
CA ALA A 153 -2.65 -34.82 -14.95
C ALA A 153 -3.55 -35.46 -16.03
N GLU A 154 -4.77 -34.96 -16.22
CA GLU A 154 -5.69 -35.37 -17.29
C GLU A 154 -5.10 -35.20 -18.71
N ARG A 155 -4.18 -34.24 -18.90
CA ARG A 155 -3.51 -33.99 -20.19
C ARG A 155 -2.34 -34.94 -20.44
N VAL A 156 -1.79 -35.59 -19.42
CA VAL A 156 -0.69 -36.54 -19.56
C VAL A 156 -1.19 -37.80 -20.27
N PRO A 157 -0.54 -38.28 -21.36
CA PRO A 157 -0.91 -39.55 -21.97
C PRO A 157 -0.79 -40.71 -20.97
N GLY A 158 -1.84 -41.53 -20.84
CA GLY A 158 -1.80 -42.74 -20.03
C GLY A 158 -0.72 -43.69 -20.55
N VAL A 159 0.31 -43.95 -19.73
CA VAL A 159 1.46 -44.77 -20.12
C VAL A 159 1.06 -46.26 -20.09
N GLY A 160 0.54 -46.75 -21.21
CA GLY A 160 0.33 -48.17 -21.43
C GLY A 160 1.65 -48.97 -21.39
N VAL A 161 1.55 -50.28 -21.13
CA VAL A 161 2.72 -51.14 -20.89
C VAL A 161 3.62 -51.28 -22.13
N SER A 162 3.07 -51.14 -23.34
CA SER A 162 3.79 -51.19 -24.62
C SER A 162 3.77 -49.85 -25.35
N VAL A 163 4.83 -49.05 -25.16
CA VAL A 163 5.07 -47.79 -25.88
C VAL A 163 6.17 -48.00 -26.92
N SER A 164 5.96 -47.58 -28.17
CA SER A 164 7.00 -47.70 -29.21
C SER A 164 8.25 -46.88 -28.85
N PRO A 165 9.48 -47.43 -28.96
CA PRO A 165 10.72 -46.68 -28.75
C PRO A 165 10.91 -45.47 -29.68
N SER A 166 10.17 -45.40 -30.80
CA SER A 166 10.18 -44.26 -31.74
C SER A 166 9.12 -43.19 -31.45
N SER A 167 8.22 -43.42 -30.48
CA SER A 167 7.23 -42.42 -30.08
C SER A 167 7.82 -41.39 -29.10
N GLU A 168 7.23 -40.20 -29.03
CA GLU A 168 7.65 -39.13 -28.12
C GLU A 168 7.80 -39.62 -26.66
N VAL A 169 6.87 -40.45 -26.18
CA VAL A 169 6.92 -41.03 -24.82
C VAL A 169 8.07 -42.04 -24.68
N GLY A 170 8.35 -42.82 -25.73
CA GLY A 170 9.47 -43.78 -25.76
C GLY A 170 10.84 -43.09 -25.79
N ILE A 171 10.97 -42.00 -26.56
CA ILE A 171 12.17 -41.17 -26.64
C ILE A 171 12.45 -40.54 -25.28
N LEU A 172 11.48 -39.82 -24.71
CA LEU A 172 11.64 -39.16 -23.40
C LEU A 172 11.99 -40.17 -22.30
N ARG A 173 11.33 -41.34 -22.27
CA ARG A 173 11.62 -42.40 -21.31
C ARG A 173 13.05 -42.93 -21.46
N ARG A 174 13.52 -43.19 -22.68
CA ARG A 174 14.89 -43.64 -22.96
C ARG A 174 15.92 -42.62 -22.49
N GLU A 175 15.68 -41.32 -22.67
CA GLU A 175 16.57 -40.27 -22.19
C GLU A 175 16.57 -40.14 -20.65
N LEU A 176 15.43 -40.36 -19.99
CA LEU A 176 15.32 -40.39 -18.52
C LEU A 176 16.01 -41.62 -17.90
N GLU A 177 16.08 -42.75 -18.60
CA GLU A 177 16.75 -43.97 -18.15
C GLU A 177 18.29 -43.92 -18.34
N LYS A 178 18.83 -42.94 -19.09
CA LYS A 178 20.28 -42.74 -19.26
C LYS A 178 20.95 -42.13 -18.04
N ARG A 179 22.20 -42.56 -17.78
CA ARG A 179 23.12 -41.95 -16.80
C ARG A 179 24.14 -40.98 -17.40
N SER A 180 24.37 -41.04 -18.72
CA SER A 180 25.26 -40.17 -19.47
C SER A 180 24.91 -40.22 -20.97
N ARG A 181 25.52 -39.34 -21.78
CA ARG A 181 25.23 -39.20 -23.23
C ARG A 181 23.74 -38.98 -23.52
N HIS A 182 23.12 -38.12 -22.72
CA HIS A 182 21.78 -37.57 -22.97
C HIS A 182 21.74 -36.82 -24.30
N MET A 183 20.57 -36.81 -24.95
CA MET A 183 20.30 -36.03 -26.14
C MET A 183 20.44 -34.53 -25.85
N PRO A 184 21.05 -33.72 -26.74
CA PRO A 184 21.10 -32.27 -26.57
C PRO A 184 19.70 -31.66 -26.43
N THR A 185 19.53 -30.70 -25.51
CA THR A 185 18.23 -30.15 -25.12
C THR A 185 17.37 -29.69 -26.31
N ARG A 186 17.97 -29.01 -27.30
CA ARG A 186 17.29 -28.57 -28.54
C ARG A 186 16.69 -29.77 -29.30
N ARG A 187 17.53 -30.78 -29.60
CA ARG A 187 17.10 -32.03 -30.26
C ARG A 187 16.03 -32.78 -29.47
N LEU A 188 16.08 -32.72 -28.14
CA LEU A 188 15.04 -33.32 -27.30
C LEU A 188 13.70 -32.58 -27.45
N ILE A 189 13.70 -31.24 -27.46
CA ILE A 189 12.50 -30.42 -27.69
C ILE A 189 11.94 -30.66 -29.11
N GLU A 190 12.80 -30.62 -30.14
CA GLU A 190 12.45 -30.96 -31.53
C GLU A 190 11.76 -32.33 -31.66
N SER A 191 12.19 -33.31 -30.84
CA SER A 191 11.65 -34.67 -30.85
C SER A 191 10.35 -34.89 -30.06
N LEU A 192 9.88 -33.88 -29.31
CA LEU A 192 8.73 -33.98 -28.40
C LEU A 192 7.65 -32.87 -28.63
N PRO A 193 7.30 -32.51 -29.88
CA PRO A 193 6.50 -31.31 -30.17
C PRO A 193 5.06 -31.37 -29.62
N ASN A 194 4.49 -32.55 -29.42
CA ASN A 194 3.12 -32.72 -28.89
C ASN A 194 3.13 -33.09 -27.41
N LEU A 195 4.13 -33.85 -26.97
CA LEU A 195 4.24 -34.36 -25.60
C LEU A 195 4.75 -33.28 -24.64
N LEU A 196 5.77 -32.51 -25.03
CA LEU A 196 6.39 -31.54 -24.12
C LEU A 196 5.40 -30.45 -23.65
N PRO A 197 4.59 -29.80 -24.52
CA PRO A 197 3.57 -28.86 -24.07
C PRO A 197 2.48 -29.50 -23.18
N ARG A 198 2.19 -30.80 -23.34
CA ARG A 198 1.23 -31.53 -22.50
C ARG A 198 1.78 -31.84 -21.12
N LEU A 199 3.08 -32.14 -21.00
CA LEU A 199 3.76 -32.41 -19.73
C LEU A 199 4.19 -31.12 -18.98
N LYS A 200 4.53 -30.08 -19.74
CA LYS A 200 5.09 -28.80 -19.28
C LYS A 200 4.54 -27.64 -20.14
N PRO A 201 3.28 -27.21 -19.94
CA PRO A 201 2.69 -26.11 -20.71
C PRO A 201 3.24 -24.72 -20.36
N CYS A 202 4.11 -24.61 -19.35
CA CYS A 202 4.76 -23.35 -18.97
C CYS A 202 6.28 -23.57 -19.01
N PHE A 203 6.97 -22.74 -19.78
CA PHE A 203 8.42 -22.74 -19.96
C PHE A 203 9.00 -21.56 -19.18
N LEU A 204 10.14 -21.77 -18.52
CA LEU A 204 10.91 -20.73 -17.82
C LEU A 204 12.32 -20.74 -18.39
N MET A 205 12.69 -19.67 -19.10
CA MET A 205 13.90 -19.57 -19.93
C MET A 205 14.36 -18.10 -19.99
N SER A 206 15.67 -17.87 -20.07
CA SER A 206 16.19 -16.56 -20.47
C SER A 206 15.97 -16.32 -21.98
N PRO A 207 15.96 -15.07 -22.48
CA PRO A 207 15.78 -14.80 -23.91
C PRO A 207 16.82 -15.52 -24.80
N LEU A 208 18.08 -15.56 -24.37
CA LEU A 208 19.14 -16.34 -25.02
C LEU A 208 18.82 -17.85 -25.06
N SER A 209 18.24 -18.40 -23.99
CA SER A 209 17.81 -19.81 -23.96
C SER A 209 16.66 -20.07 -24.94
N VAL A 210 15.72 -19.12 -25.08
CA VAL A 210 14.62 -19.20 -26.05
C VAL A 210 15.16 -19.23 -27.49
N ALA A 211 16.17 -18.40 -27.80
CA ALA A 211 16.85 -18.40 -29.10
C ALA A 211 17.69 -19.67 -29.34
N GLN A 212 18.32 -20.22 -28.30
CA GLN A 212 19.19 -21.40 -28.39
C GLN A 212 18.42 -22.73 -28.54
N TYR A 213 17.32 -22.90 -27.81
CA TYR A 213 16.67 -24.21 -27.63
C TYR A 213 15.37 -24.41 -28.42
N LEU A 214 14.73 -23.35 -28.91
CA LEU A 214 13.48 -23.42 -29.65
C LEU A 214 13.70 -22.99 -31.12
N ASP A 215 13.24 -23.79 -32.09
CA ASP A 215 13.32 -23.40 -33.52
C ASP A 215 12.32 -22.31 -33.88
N ALA A 216 12.57 -21.56 -34.96
CA ALA A 216 11.68 -20.48 -35.42
C ALA A 216 10.27 -20.99 -35.80
N ASP A 217 10.16 -22.24 -36.26
CA ASP A 217 8.90 -22.92 -36.59
C ASP A 217 8.25 -23.63 -35.37
N HIS A 218 8.76 -23.44 -34.15
CA HIS A 218 8.13 -23.96 -32.94
C HIS A 218 6.70 -23.37 -32.81
N PRO A 219 5.68 -24.18 -32.43
CA PRO A 219 4.31 -23.67 -32.25
C PRO A 219 4.28 -22.45 -31.31
N PRO A 220 3.51 -21.40 -31.65
CA PRO A 220 3.45 -20.21 -30.80
C PRO A 220 2.80 -20.54 -29.45
N PHE A 221 3.36 -19.97 -28.39
CA PHE A 221 2.74 -19.94 -27.07
C PHE A 221 1.52 -19.00 -27.12
N ASP A 222 0.51 -19.28 -26.30
CA ASP A 222 -0.61 -18.36 -26.09
C ASP A 222 -0.12 -17.06 -25.43
N LEU A 223 0.73 -17.16 -24.41
CA LEU A 223 1.24 -16.02 -23.66
C LEU A 223 2.76 -16.10 -23.43
N VAL A 224 3.46 -14.99 -23.68
CA VAL A 224 4.83 -14.74 -23.21
C VAL A 224 4.80 -13.71 -22.09
N VAL A 225 5.51 -13.98 -20.98
CA VAL A 225 5.65 -13.03 -19.87
C VAL A 225 7.13 -12.73 -19.68
N PHE A 226 7.49 -11.46 -19.75
CA PHE A 226 8.79 -10.95 -19.28
C PHE A 226 8.63 -10.47 -17.85
N ASP A 227 9.53 -10.92 -16.99
CA ASP A 227 9.71 -10.42 -15.62
C ASP A 227 11.08 -9.72 -15.54
N GLU A 228 11.24 -8.77 -14.62
CA GLU A 228 12.42 -7.88 -14.55
C GLU A 228 12.79 -7.22 -15.90
N ALA A 229 11.79 -6.87 -16.71
CA ALA A 229 11.95 -6.46 -18.11
C ALA A 229 12.67 -5.12 -18.35
N SER A 230 13.00 -4.36 -17.30
CA SER A 230 13.96 -3.25 -17.37
C SER A 230 15.40 -3.73 -17.59
N GLN A 231 15.70 -5.00 -17.31
CA GLN A 231 17.01 -5.62 -17.46
C GLN A 231 17.20 -6.35 -18.80
N ILE A 232 16.19 -6.30 -19.69
CA ILE A 232 16.18 -7.05 -20.96
C ILE A 232 16.22 -6.05 -22.13
N PRO A 233 17.30 -6.05 -22.95
CA PRO A 233 17.38 -5.17 -24.12
C PRO A 233 16.41 -5.61 -25.22
N VAL A 234 15.97 -4.67 -26.05
CA VAL A 234 14.90 -4.89 -27.06
C VAL A 234 15.20 -6.08 -28.00
N TRP A 235 16.43 -6.25 -28.47
CA TRP A 235 16.79 -7.32 -29.42
C TRP A 235 16.63 -8.73 -28.85
N ASP A 236 16.98 -8.93 -27.58
CA ASP A 236 16.81 -10.20 -26.88
C ASP A 236 15.33 -10.52 -26.68
N ALA A 237 14.53 -9.51 -26.32
CA ALA A 237 13.09 -9.67 -26.15
C ALA A 237 12.38 -10.06 -27.47
N ILE A 238 12.75 -9.47 -28.61
CA ILE A 238 12.12 -9.73 -29.92
C ILE A 238 12.07 -11.23 -30.26
N GLY A 239 13.17 -11.96 -30.02
CA GLY A 239 13.26 -13.40 -30.31
C GLY A 239 12.33 -14.27 -29.45
N SER A 240 11.81 -13.73 -28.34
CA SER A 240 10.81 -14.35 -27.48
C SER A 240 9.39 -13.84 -27.78
N ILE A 241 9.21 -12.54 -28.03
CA ILE A 241 7.92 -11.94 -28.45
C ILE A 241 7.40 -12.62 -29.72
N ALA A 242 8.27 -12.86 -30.71
CA ALA A 242 7.89 -13.49 -31.99
C ALA A 242 7.35 -14.94 -31.86
N ARG A 243 7.42 -15.53 -30.66
CA ARG A 243 6.91 -16.88 -30.34
C ARG A 243 5.65 -16.86 -29.48
N GLY A 244 5.19 -15.69 -29.06
CA GLY A 244 3.92 -15.51 -28.34
C GLY A 244 2.77 -15.14 -29.27
N THR A 245 1.55 -15.28 -28.76
CA THR A 245 0.36 -14.65 -29.34
C THR A 245 0.09 -13.33 -28.61
N ASP A 246 0.02 -13.38 -27.28
CA ASP A 246 0.00 -12.23 -26.39
C ASP A 246 1.34 -12.09 -25.64
N ALA A 247 1.67 -10.87 -25.23
CA ALA A 247 2.87 -10.55 -24.44
C ALA A 247 2.52 -9.67 -23.24
N ILE A 248 3.07 -10.00 -22.06
CA ILE A 248 3.01 -9.16 -20.85
C ILE A 248 4.45 -8.79 -20.47
N ILE A 249 4.69 -7.49 -20.25
CA ILE A 249 6.00 -6.94 -19.91
C ILE A 249 5.91 -6.42 -18.46
N VAL A 250 6.60 -7.08 -17.53
CA VAL A 250 6.65 -6.73 -16.10
C VAL A 250 8.08 -6.32 -15.74
N GLY A 251 8.24 -5.18 -15.06
CA GLY A 251 9.53 -4.67 -14.61
C GLY A 251 9.39 -3.30 -13.98
N ASP A 252 10.52 -2.68 -13.64
CA ASP A 252 10.57 -1.39 -12.94
C ASP A 252 11.54 -0.43 -13.64
N SER A 253 11.03 0.65 -14.22
CA SER A 253 11.79 1.67 -14.93
C SER A 253 12.56 2.64 -14.00
N LYS A 254 12.55 2.41 -12.68
CA LYS A 254 13.37 3.11 -11.68
C LYS A 254 14.51 2.25 -11.13
N GLN A 255 14.67 1.02 -11.61
CA GLN A 255 15.83 0.16 -11.34
C GLN A 255 16.85 0.25 -12.49
N LEU A 256 17.91 -0.56 -12.46
CA LEU A 256 18.99 -0.49 -13.45
C LEU A 256 18.52 -0.96 -14.84
N PRO A 257 19.00 -0.30 -15.93
CA PRO A 257 18.82 -0.77 -17.29
C PRO A 257 19.75 -1.97 -17.59
N PRO A 258 19.67 -2.60 -18.78
CA PRO A 258 20.60 -3.63 -19.19
C PRO A 258 21.98 -3.01 -19.46
N THR A 259 23.05 -3.67 -19.02
CA THR A 259 24.44 -3.22 -19.21
C THR A 259 25.25 -4.20 -20.07
N ASN A 260 26.05 -3.67 -21.00
CA ASN A 260 26.94 -4.47 -21.84
C ASN A 260 28.20 -4.91 -21.08
N PHE A 261 28.07 -5.91 -20.20
CA PHE A 261 29.18 -6.41 -19.37
C PHE A 261 30.30 -7.17 -20.14
N PHE A 262 30.17 -7.34 -21.46
CA PHE A 262 31.08 -8.15 -22.28
C PHE A 262 31.95 -7.34 -23.26
N SER A 263 31.78 -6.02 -23.38
CA SER A 263 32.55 -5.17 -24.30
C SER A 263 33.88 -4.65 -23.71
N THR A 264 34.15 -4.89 -22.42
CA THR A 264 35.28 -4.30 -21.68
C THR A 264 36.44 -5.28 -21.40
N VAL A 265 36.52 -6.40 -22.13
CA VAL A 265 37.56 -7.45 -21.92
C VAL A 265 38.84 -7.20 -22.75
N GLU A 266 38.90 -6.14 -23.57
CA GLU A 266 40.05 -5.76 -24.42
C GLU A 266 40.54 -4.33 -24.13
N ALA A 267 40.64 -3.96 -22.84
CA ALA A 267 41.32 -2.74 -22.39
C ALA A 267 42.38 -3.11 -21.33
N ASP A 268 43.66 -2.97 -21.69
CA ASP A 268 44.81 -3.22 -20.79
C ASP A 268 44.89 -2.19 -19.65
N ASP A 269 45.56 -2.58 -18.56
CA ASP A 269 45.89 -1.71 -17.43
C ASP A 269 46.94 -0.63 -17.80
N ASP A 270 46.50 0.55 -18.24
CA ASP A 270 47.29 1.79 -18.19
C ASP A 270 46.44 3.05 -17.95
N ASP A 271 47.10 4.16 -17.62
CA ASP A 271 46.59 5.31 -16.86
C ASP A 271 45.36 6.02 -17.47
N GLY A 272 44.19 5.84 -16.84
CA GLY A 272 42.97 6.58 -17.19
C GLY A 272 41.70 6.07 -16.51
N LEU A 273 40.75 6.99 -16.26
CA LEU A 273 39.38 6.59 -15.94
C LEU A 273 38.76 5.96 -17.19
N VAL A 274 38.70 4.63 -17.24
CA VAL A 274 37.73 3.91 -18.08
C VAL A 274 36.34 4.24 -17.54
N VAL A 275 35.79 5.35 -18.03
CA VAL A 275 34.35 5.56 -18.08
C VAL A 275 33.84 4.46 -19.02
N PRO A 276 33.01 3.50 -18.55
CA PRO A 276 32.36 2.59 -19.46
C PRO A 276 31.58 3.42 -20.47
N LEU A 277 31.65 3.09 -21.76
CA LEU A 277 30.80 3.74 -22.75
C LEU A 277 29.35 3.67 -22.26
N ASP A 278 28.66 4.82 -22.20
CA ASP A 278 27.32 4.99 -21.64
C ASP A 278 26.22 4.38 -22.53
N ASP A 279 26.45 3.15 -23.01
CA ASP A 279 25.48 2.25 -23.62
C ASP A 279 24.51 1.72 -22.53
N GLU A 280 23.81 2.62 -21.84
CA GLU A 280 22.58 2.27 -21.12
C GLU A 280 21.56 1.78 -22.16
N LEU A 281 21.40 0.46 -22.27
CA LEU A 281 20.62 -0.11 -23.36
C LEU A 281 19.13 0.17 -23.20
N GLU A 282 18.44 0.47 -24.31
CA GLU A 282 16.98 0.58 -24.30
C GLU A 282 16.36 -0.78 -23.93
N SER A 283 15.76 -0.83 -22.74
CA SER A 283 15.04 -2.00 -22.27
C SER A 283 13.70 -2.13 -22.98
N ILE A 284 13.22 -3.37 -23.16
CA ILE A 284 11.89 -3.63 -23.72
C ILE A 284 10.78 -2.97 -22.89
N LEU A 285 10.99 -2.77 -21.59
CA LEU A 285 10.09 -2.00 -20.73
C LEU A 285 10.06 -0.50 -21.10
N GLN A 286 11.21 0.15 -21.30
CA GLN A 286 11.27 1.56 -21.71
C GLN A 286 10.62 1.75 -23.09
N GLU A 287 10.97 0.91 -24.06
CA GLU A 287 10.41 0.98 -25.42
C GLU A 287 8.88 0.77 -25.40
N CYS A 288 8.36 -0.20 -24.65
CA CYS A 288 6.91 -0.39 -24.53
C CYS A 288 6.20 0.83 -23.92
N ASN A 289 6.82 1.54 -22.97
CA ASN A 289 6.27 2.79 -22.43
C ASN A 289 6.34 3.93 -23.46
N ALA A 290 7.44 4.05 -24.22
CA ALA A 290 7.61 5.07 -25.26
C ALA A 290 6.64 4.88 -26.44
N SER A 291 6.46 3.62 -26.89
CA SER A 291 5.45 3.21 -27.88
C SER A 291 4.00 3.28 -27.38
N GLY A 292 3.75 3.72 -26.14
CA GLY A 292 2.40 3.96 -25.61
C GLY A 292 1.59 2.69 -25.32
N VAL A 293 2.24 1.57 -25.04
CA VAL A 293 1.57 0.32 -24.65
C VAL A 293 0.81 0.52 -23.32
N PRO A 294 -0.45 0.03 -23.17
CA PRO A 294 -1.23 0.23 -21.95
C PRO A 294 -0.57 -0.31 -20.67
N ALA A 295 -0.07 0.60 -19.84
CA ALA A 295 0.65 0.26 -18.61
C ALA A 295 -0.26 0.25 -17.35
N LEU A 296 0.01 -0.68 -16.44
CA LEU A 296 -0.65 -0.77 -15.12
C LEU A 296 0.38 -0.63 -13.99
N ARG A 297 0.37 0.50 -13.27
CA ARG A 297 1.26 0.72 -12.11
C ARG A 297 0.79 -0.09 -10.89
N LEU A 298 1.64 -0.97 -10.37
CA LEU A 298 1.42 -1.68 -9.11
C LEU A 298 1.74 -0.75 -7.92
N LYS A 299 0.73 -0.34 -7.15
CA LYS A 299 0.88 0.66 -6.07
C LYS A 299 1.23 0.11 -4.68
N TRP A 300 1.16 -1.19 -4.42
CA TRP A 300 1.32 -1.72 -3.05
C TRP A 300 2.75 -2.19 -2.77
N HIS A 301 3.42 -1.57 -1.80
CA HIS A 301 4.74 -2.02 -1.33
C HIS A 301 4.63 -2.81 -0.02
N TYR A 302 5.06 -4.07 -0.05
CA TYR A 302 4.94 -5.01 1.08
C TYR A 302 6.20 -5.85 1.34
N ARG A 303 7.34 -5.54 0.68
CA ARG A 303 8.66 -6.15 0.97
C ARG A 303 9.20 -5.65 2.32
N SER A 304 9.23 -4.33 2.50
CA SER A 304 9.85 -3.69 3.67
C SER A 304 9.01 -3.89 4.92
N ARG A 305 9.66 -4.31 6.00
CA ARG A 305 9.05 -4.50 7.33
C ARG A 305 8.95 -3.22 8.15
N HIS A 306 9.70 -2.21 7.75
CA HIS A 306 9.61 -0.86 8.27
C HIS A 306 9.50 0.09 7.08
N GLU A 307 8.52 1.00 7.09
CA GLU A 307 8.28 1.87 5.93
C GLU A 307 9.44 2.83 5.65
N SER A 308 10.25 3.18 6.66
CA SER A 308 11.43 4.02 6.45
C SER A 308 12.50 3.39 5.52
N LEU A 309 12.44 2.09 5.24
CA LEU A 309 13.27 1.46 4.20
C LEU A 309 12.87 1.87 2.77
N ILE A 310 11.64 2.34 2.56
CA ILE A 310 11.09 2.69 1.24
C ILE A 310 10.69 4.16 1.12
N THR A 311 10.44 4.90 2.20
CA THR A 311 10.00 6.31 2.17
C THR A 311 10.90 7.19 1.28
N PHE A 312 12.23 7.08 1.41
CA PHE A 312 13.19 7.79 0.56
C PHE A 312 12.97 7.49 -0.93
N SER A 313 12.87 6.21 -1.30
CA SER A 313 12.66 5.83 -2.70
C SER A 313 11.27 6.19 -3.22
N ASN A 314 10.23 6.07 -2.40
CA ASN A 314 8.85 6.44 -2.76
C ASN A 314 8.79 7.92 -3.19
N HIS A 315 9.40 8.79 -2.38
CA HIS A 315 9.45 10.22 -2.60
C HIS A 315 10.30 10.59 -3.84
N HIS A 316 11.51 10.04 -3.96
CA HIS A 316 12.45 10.45 -5.03
C HIS A 316 12.29 9.72 -6.37
N TYR A 317 11.65 8.56 -6.42
CA TYR A 317 11.56 7.75 -7.64
C TYR A 317 10.13 7.38 -8.07
N TYR A 318 9.16 7.34 -7.16
CA TYR A 318 7.81 6.83 -7.44
C TYR A 318 6.68 7.85 -7.23
N ASP A 319 7.00 9.15 -7.19
CA ASP A 319 6.05 10.27 -7.11
C ASP A 319 5.07 10.17 -5.90
N ASP A 320 5.58 9.62 -4.79
CA ASP A 320 4.85 9.19 -3.59
C ASP A 320 3.63 8.27 -3.84
N GLN A 321 3.56 7.61 -5.00
CA GLN A 321 2.42 6.78 -5.41
C GLN A 321 2.35 5.41 -4.74
N LEU A 322 3.39 4.95 -4.04
CA LEU A 322 3.36 3.65 -3.37
C LEU A 322 2.61 3.75 -2.03
N HIS A 323 1.66 2.85 -1.84
CA HIS A 323 1.02 2.56 -0.58
C HIS A 323 1.95 1.64 0.24
N THR A 324 2.70 2.25 1.15
CA THR A 324 3.45 1.57 2.21
C THR A 324 2.49 1.08 3.30
N PHE A 325 2.98 0.23 4.21
CA PHE A 325 2.28 -0.14 5.43
C PHE A 325 3.14 0.28 6.63
N PRO A 326 2.57 0.95 7.64
CA PRO A 326 3.32 1.39 8.82
C PRO A 326 3.80 0.19 9.65
N SER A 327 4.96 0.37 10.29
CA SER A 327 5.46 -0.56 11.32
C SER A 327 4.65 -0.39 12.61
N PRO A 328 4.43 -1.46 13.41
CA PRO A 328 3.90 -1.35 14.77
C PRO A 328 4.92 -0.81 15.78
N VAL A 329 6.11 -0.42 15.30
CA VAL A 329 7.20 0.20 16.03
C VAL A 329 7.63 1.43 15.24
N GLU A 330 7.58 2.62 15.84
CA GLU A 330 7.89 3.92 15.21
C GLU A 330 9.40 4.18 15.15
N HIS A 331 10.10 3.86 16.24
CA HIS A 331 11.55 3.95 16.37
C HIS A 331 12.07 2.62 16.89
N SER A 332 12.99 2.00 16.15
CA SER A 332 13.56 0.72 16.52
C SER A 332 15.07 0.72 16.28
N PRO A 333 15.90 0.28 17.24
CA PRO A 333 17.30 -0.02 16.96
C PRO A 333 17.45 -1.29 16.11
N GLU A 334 16.39 -2.03 15.76
CA GLU A 334 16.42 -3.26 14.96
C GLU A 334 15.81 -3.13 13.56
N LEU A 335 14.97 -2.12 13.30
CA LEU A 335 14.19 -2.00 12.06
C LEU A 335 14.38 -0.64 11.39
N GLY A 336 14.26 -0.59 10.06
CA GLY A 336 14.38 0.65 9.29
C GLY A 336 15.82 1.03 8.93
N VAL A 337 16.05 2.32 8.68
CA VAL A 337 17.35 2.87 8.28
C VAL A 337 18.03 3.52 9.49
N SER A 338 19.33 3.26 9.70
CA SER A 338 20.14 3.92 10.73
C SER A 338 21.54 4.27 10.21
N PHE A 339 21.96 5.52 10.39
CA PHE A 339 23.29 6.03 10.06
C PHE A 339 24.31 5.79 11.19
N HIS A 340 25.48 5.29 10.82
CA HIS A 340 26.61 4.98 11.72
C HIS A 340 27.83 5.77 11.24
N LYS A 341 28.12 6.87 11.94
CA LYS A 341 29.31 7.67 11.65
C LYS A 341 30.54 6.93 12.18
N VAL A 342 31.56 6.73 11.34
CA VAL A 342 32.83 6.13 11.74
C VAL A 342 33.85 7.23 11.97
N ASP A 343 34.09 7.58 13.23
CA ASP A 343 35.08 8.58 13.62
C ASP A 343 36.52 8.09 13.43
N GLY A 344 37.43 9.00 13.09
CA GLY A 344 38.84 8.69 12.80
C GLY A 344 39.09 7.97 11.47
N ALA A 345 38.04 7.60 10.73
CA ALA A 345 38.15 6.93 9.44
C ALA A 345 38.63 7.87 8.32
N VAL A 346 39.61 7.40 7.54
CA VAL A 346 40.29 8.16 6.48
C VAL A 346 40.16 7.40 5.16
N TYR A 347 39.79 8.11 4.09
CA TYR A 347 39.76 7.56 2.74
C TYR A 347 41.11 7.74 2.05
N ASP A 348 41.82 6.63 1.83
CA ASP A 348 43.09 6.60 1.11
C ASP A 348 42.87 6.74 -0.40
N ARG A 349 42.56 7.96 -0.83
CA ARG A 349 42.31 8.29 -2.24
C ARG A 349 43.53 8.04 -3.14
N GLY A 350 44.74 8.18 -2.60
CA GLY A 350 45.99 8.22 -3.36
C GLY A 350 46.64 6.86 -3.58
N GLY A 351 46.50 5.94 -2.63
CA GLY A 351 46.95 4.55 -2.75
C GLY A 351 45.79 3.60 -3.06
N THR A 352 45.34 2.89 -2.02
CA THR A 352 44.42 1.75 -2.09
C THR A 352 43.01 2.08 -2.59
N ARG A 353 42.57 3.34 -2.51
CA ARG A 353 41.19 3.79 -2.76
C ARG A 353 40.17 3.13 -1.83
N THR A 354 40.61 2.82 -0.60
CA THR A 354 39.79 2.22 0.46
C THR A 354 39.66 3.13 1.68
N ASN A 355 38.80 2.73 2.61
CA ASN A 355 38.70 3.26 3.96
C ASN A 355 38.67 2.08 4.94
N ARG A 356 39.85 1.72 5.45
CA ARG A 356 40.06 0.53 6.28
C ARG A 356 39.33 0.56 7.62
N VAL A 357 39.31 1.70 8.30
CA VAL A 357 38.61 1.85 9.59
C VAL A 357 37.10 1.64 9.44
N GLU A 358 36.51 2.08 8.32
CA GLU A 358 35.10 1.83 8.02
C GLU A 358 34.84 0.36 7.62
N ALA A 359 35.76 -0.26 6.87
CA ALA A 359 35.68 -1.68 6.51
C ALA A 359 35.74 -2.58 7.77
N GLU A 360 36.68 -2.31 8.67
CA GLU A 360 36.85 -3.01 9.95
C GLU A 360 35.61 -2.84 10.85
N ALA A 361 35.03 -1.64 10.92
CA ALA A 361 33.78 -1.39 11.64
C ALA A 361 32.57 -2.16 11.06
N VAL A 362 32.49 -2.26 9.73
CA VAL A 362 31.44 -3.04 9.03
C VAL A 362 31.60 -4.53 9.30
N VAL A 363 32.81 -5.08 9.19
CA VAL A 363 33.09 -6.50 9.47
C VAL A 363 32.81 -6.83 10.93
N ALA A 364 33.25 -5.99 11.88
CA ALA A 364 32.99 -6.16 13.30
C ALA A 364 31.48 -6.21 13.62
N GLU A 365 30.66 -5.33 13.02
CA GLU A 365 29.20 -5.36 13.22
C GLU A 365 28.54 -6.60 12.61
N VAL A 366 29.07 -7.14 11.49
CA VAL A 366 28.58 -8.41 10.93
C VAL A 366 28.97 -9.59 11.82
N VAL A 367 30.23 -9.70 12.25
CA VAL A 367 30.68 -10.77 13.17
C VAL A 367 29.86 -10.73 14.46
N ARG A 368 29.70 -9.55 15.07
CA ARG A 368 28.89 -9.33 16.27
C ARG A 368 27.46 -9.86 16.11
N ARG A 369 26.83 -9.63 14.96
CA ARG A 369 25.50 -10.17 14.62
C ARG A 369 25.46 -11.67 14.41
N LEU A 370 26.44 -12.23 13.71
CA LEU A 370 26.47 -13.67 13.39
C LEU A 370 26.73 -14.52 14.64
N CYS A 371 27.44 -13.98 15.63
CA CYS A 371 27.65 -14.62 16.92
C CYS A 371 26.47 -14.46 17.92
N GLU A 372 25.40 -13.73 17.58
CA GLU A 372 24.21 -13.62 18.44
C GLU A 372 23.44 -14.96 18.54
N PRO A 373 22.94 -15.35 19.74
CA PRO A 373 22.22 -16.62 19.93
C PRO A 373 20.97 -16.82 19.06
N GLY A 374 21.15 -17.50 17.92
CA GLY A 374 20.08 -17.78 16.96
C GLY A 374 20.01 -16.81 15.78
N ALA A 375 21.11 -16.13 15.48
CA ALA A 375 21.35 -15.34 14.27
C ALA A 375 21.03 -16.09 12.96
N THR A 376 20.94 -15.31 11.88
CA THR A 376 20.66 -15.80 10.53
C THR A 376 21.57 -15.10 9.53
N GLY A 377 22.22 -15.85 8.64
CA GLY A 377 23.16 -15.33 7.63
C GLY A 377 22.56 -14.41 6.55
N SER A 378 21.29 -13.99 6.70
CA SER A 378 20.60 -13.08 5.77
C SER A 378 21.06 -11.63 5.98
N ILE A 379 22.36 -11.40 5.75
CA ILE A 379 23.05 -10.11 5.78
C ILE A 379 23.69 -9.88 4.40
N GLY A 380 23.63 -8.66 3.89
CA GLY A 380 24.35 -8.28 2.66
C GLY A 380 25.12 -6.98 2.87
N VAL A 381 26.43 -6.99 2.61
CA VAL A 381 27.25 -5.79 2.59
C VAL A 381 27.29 -5.22 1.17
N VAL A 382 26.96 -3.94 1.03
CA VAL A 382 26.96 -3.21 -0.23
C VAL A 382 28.02 -2.12 -0.18
N THR A 383 29.01 -2.20 -1.05
CA THR A 383 30.09 -1.20 -1.13
C THR A 383 29.85 -0.22 -2.26
N PHE A 384 30.27 1.03 -2.07
CA PHE A 384 30.09 2.07 -3.07
C PHE A 384 31.22 2.09 -4.12
N ASN A 385 32.26 1.26 -3.92
CA ASN A 385 33.32 1.00 -4.90
C ASN A 385 33.89 -0.43 -4.74
N GLN A 386 34.62 -0.89 -5.77
CA GLN A 386 35.17 -2.25 -5.84
C GLN A 386 36.42 -2.48 -4.96
N PRO A 387 37.39 -1.54 -4.81
CA PRO A 387 38.48 -1.70 -3.84
C PRO A 387 38.01 -1.92 -2.39
N GLN A 388 36.97 -1.18 -1.98
CA GLN A 388 36.31 -1.38 -0.67
C GLN A 388 35.57 -2.72 -0.58
N GLN A 389 35.13 -3.30 -1.70
CA GLN A 389 34.57 -4.66 -1.74
C GLN A 389 35.66 -5.69 -1.39
N GLY A 390 36.78 -5.67 -2.12
CA GLY A 390 37.89 -6.59 -1.91
C GLY A 390 38.47 -6.52 -0.49
N LEU A 391 38.68 -5.31 0.05
CA LEU A 391 39.15 -5.14 1.42
C LEU A 391 38.18 -5.73 2.47
N ILE A 392 36.87 -5.63 2.26
CA ILE A 392 35.87 -6.23 3.16
C ILE A 392 35.81 -7.75 2.99
N GLU A 393 36.03 -8.27 1.78
CA GLU A 393 36.15 -9.70 1.52
C GLU A 393 37.40 -10.30 2.19
N ASP A 394 38.56 -9.65 2.07
CA ASP A 394 39.81 -10.03 2.76
C ASP A 394 39.63 -10.05 4.29
N LEU A 395 39.03 -8.99 4.86
CA LEU A 395 38.75 -8.88 6.30
C LEU A 395 37.72 -9.91 6.79
N PHE A 396 36.74 -10.29 5.97
CA PHE A 396 35.86 -11.41 6.31
C PHE A 396 36.60 -12.74 6.28
N ASP A 397 37.53 -12.93 5.36
CA ASP A 397 38.35 -14.14 5.28
C ASP A 397 39.34 -14.25 6.45
N GLU A 398 39.78 -13.13 7.03
CA GLU A 398 40.45 -13.07 8.33
C GLU A 398 39.48 -13.41 9.48
N ALA A 399 38.35 -12.72 9.59
CA ALA A 399 37.37 -12.92 10.66
C ALA A 399 36.81 -14.36 10.71
N ARG A 400 36.67 -15.04 9.56
CA ARG A 400 36.23 -16.45 9.47
C ARG A 400 37.25 -17.44 10.03
N ARG A 401 38.54 -17.06 10.13
CA ARG A 401 39.60 -17.85 10.78
C ARG A 401 39.61 -17.65 12.30
N GLU A 402 39.33 -16.42 12.75
CA GLU A 402 39.25 -16.05 14.17
C GLU A 402 37.95 -16.53 14.83
N HIS A 403 36.84 -16.52 14.08
CA HIS A 403 35.51 -16.96 14.50
C HIS A 403 34.96 -18.10 13.61
N PRO A 404 35.47 -19.34 13.71
CA PRO A 404 34.98 -20.48 12.92
C PRO A 404 33.47 -20.75 13.04
N GLU A 405 32.82 -20.26 14.09
CA GLU A 405 31.37 -20.31 14.29
C GLU A 405 30.56 -19.56 13.22
N ILE A 406 31.13 -18.57 12.52
CA ILE A 406 30.39 -17.79 11.51
C ILE A 406 30.41 -18.43 10.10
N GLU A 407 31.32 -19.38 9.85
CA GLU A 407 31.50 -20.04 8.54
C GLU A 407 30.19 -20.59 7.91
N PRO A 408 29.26 -21.23 8.66
CA PRO A 408 28.01 -21.74 8.10
C PRO A 408 27.05 -20.66 7.55
N PHE A 409 27.29 -19.38 7.87
CA PHE A 409 26.52 -18.26 7.31
C PHE A 409 27.06 -17.76 5.96
N PHE A 410 28.32 -18.05 5.64
CA PHE A 410 28.90 -17.79 4.33
C PHE A 410 28.71 -19.00 3.40
N VAL A 411 28.84 -20.23 3.92
CA VAL A 411 28.77 -21.46 3.12
C VAL A 411 27.62 -22.37 3.59
N GLY A 412 26.63 -22.57 2.72
CA GLY A 412 25.54 -23.53 2.90
C GLY A 412 24.25 -23.00 3.53
N ALA A 413 24.22 -21.74 3.95
CA ALA A 413 22.98 -21.04 4.31
C ALA A 413 22.04 -20.91 3.10
N GLU A 414 20.72 -20.84 3.36
CA GLU A 414 19.69 -20.60 2.33
C GLU A 414 19.81 -19.19 1.72
N GLU A 415 20.19 -18.23 2.57
CA GLU A 415 20.58 -16.87 2.19
C GLU A 415 21.93 -16.63 2.84
N PRO A 416 23.05 -16.83 2.12
CA PRO A 416 24.38 -16.59 2.65
C PRO A 416 24.70 -15.10 2.70
N VAL A 417 25.68 -14.77 3.54
CA VAL A 417 26.30 -13.44 3.59
C VAL A 417 26.96 -13.13 2.24
N PHE A 418 26.79 -11.91 1.74
CA PHE A 418 27.52 -11.42 0.56
C PHE A 418 28.22 -10.10 0.83
N VAL A 419 29.26 -9.83 0.03
CA VAL A 419 29.80 -8.49 -0.22
C VAL A 419 29.63 -8.22 -1.71
N LYS A 420 29.10 -7.04 -2.08
CA LYS A 420 28.86 -6.65 -3.49
C LYS A 420 28.95 -5.14 -3.65
N ASN A 421 29.47 -4.65 -4.78
CA ASN A 421 29.37 -3.24 -5.12
C ASN A 421 27.92 -2.83 -5.51
N LEU A 422 27.67 -1.51 -5.62
CA LEU A 422 26.38 -0.93 -6.06
C LEU A 422 25.86 -1.43 -7.41
N GLU A 423 26.70 -2.01 -8.26
CA GLU A 423 26.36 -2.40 -9.63
C GLU A 423 25.97 -3.88 -9.70
N ASN A 424 26.58 -4.72 -8.85
CA ASN A 424 26.36 -6.16 -8.80
C ASN A 424 25.24 -6.60 -7.82
N VAL A 425 24.66 -5.66 -7.05
CA VAL A 425 23.64 -5.92 -6.01
C VAL A 425 22.20 -6.13 -6.56
N GLN A 426 22.04 -6.25 -7.88
CA GLN A 426 20.74 -6.49 -8.51
C GLN A 426 20.20 -7.89 -8.19
N GLY A 427 18.87 -8.01 -8.06
CA GLY A 427 18.16 -9.25 -7.71
C GLY A 427 18.29 -9.73 -6.26
N ASP A 428 19.43 -9.52 -5.60
CA ASP A 428 19.70 -9.97 -4.23
C ASP A 428 18.98 -9.11 -3.17
N GLU A 429 18.23 -9.75 -2.27
CA GLU A 429 17.66 -9.11 -1.07
C GLU A 429 18.06 -9.86 0.21
N ARG A 430 18.11 -9.15 1.35
CA ARG A 430 18.48 -9.71 2.67
C ARG A 430 17.68 -9.07 3.79
N ASP A 431 17.62 -9.72 4.95
CA ASP A 431 16.95 -9.17 6.14
C ASP A 431 17.67 -7.93 6.67
N THR A 432 19.01 -7.96 6.76
CA THR A 432 19.85 -6.78 7.00
C THR A 432 20.70 -6.47 5.77
N ILE A 433 20.73 -5.19 5.36
CA ILE A 433 21.71 -4.65 4.42
C ILE A 433 22.62 -3.68 5.17
N ILE A 434 23.90 -3.66 4.83
CA ILE A 434 24.91 -2.76 5.40
C ILE A 434 25.63 -2.06 4.26
N PHE A 435 25.54 -0.73 4.20
CA PHE A 435 26.35 0.06 3.27
C PHE A 435 27.71 0.38 3.90
N SER A 436 28.79 0.07 3.18
CA SER A 436 30.07 0.76 3.35
C SER A 436 30.17 1.82 2.24
N VAL A 437 30.10 3.09 2.63
CA VAL A 437 30.26 4.21 1.71
C VAL A 437 31.71 4.28 1.20
N GLY A 438 32.70 3.97 2.04
CA GLY A 438 34.14 3.99 1.74
C GLY A 438 34.70 5.41 1.51
N TYR A 439 34.04 6.21 0.67
CA TYR A 439 34.36 7.58 0.37
C TYR A 439 34.24 8.50 1.58
N GLY A 440 35.26 9.32 1.79
CA GLY A 440 35.37 10.24 2.92
C GLY A 440 36.44 11.32 2.69
N PRO A 441 36.77 12.09 3.73
CA PRO A 441 37.94 12.96 3.72
C PRO A 441 39.23 12.12 3.62
N ASP A 442 40.22 12.66 2.92
CA ASP A 442 41.59 12.13 2.95
C ASP A 442 42.33 12.54 4.23
N ALA A 443 43.60 12.11 4.37
CA ALA A 443 44.42 12.40 5.55
C ALA A 443 44.71 13.90 5.78
N ALA A 444 44.43 14.77 4.79
CA ALA A 444 44.50 16.23 4.91
C ALA A 444 43.11 16.86 5.18
N GLY A 445 42.10 16.04 5.47
CA GLY A 445 40.72 16.47 5.71
C GLY A 445 39.95 16.88 4.45
N LYS A 446 40.50 16.64 3.25
CA LYS A 446 39.97 17.19 2.00
C LYS A 446 38.94 16.26 1.36
N MET A 447 37.74 16.78 1.10
CA MET A 447 36.62 16.01 0.55
C MET A 447 36.59 15.99 -0.99
N SER A 448 36.54 14.78 -1.55
CA SER A 448 36.24 14.52 -2.97
C SER A 448 34.75 14.66 -3.26
N MET A 449 34.38 15.15 -4.45
CA MET A 449 33.00 15.08 -4.97
C MET A 449 32.85 14.06 -6.11
N ASN A 450 33.81 13.14 -6.23
CA ASN A 450 33.73 11.94 -7.04
C ASN A 450 33.52 10.74 -6.10
N PHE A 451 32.33 10.12 -6.23
CA PHE A 451 31.80 8.96 -5.53
C PHE A 451 31.58 7.78 -6.52
N GLY A 452 32.40 7.71 -7.58
CA GLY A 452 32.42 6.60 -8.53
C GLY A 452 31.09 6.40 -9.25
N PRO A 453 30.45 5.21 -9.18
CA PRO A 453 29.20 4.92 -9.90
C PRO A 453 28.03 5.86 -9.62
N LEU A 454 28.06 6.67 -8.55
CA LEU A 454 27.04 7.69 -8.25
C LEU A 454 27.24 9.02 -9.00
N ASN A 455 28.41 9.23 -9.61
CA ASN A 455 28.70 10.39 -10.45
C ASN A 455 28.39 10.16 -11.94
N ALA A 456 28.27 8.90 -12.37
CA ALA A 456 27.90 8.51 -13.73
C ALA A 456 26.39 8.69 -13.99
N GLU A 457 25.97 8.58 -15.26
CA GLU A 457 24.56 8.52 -15.60
C GLU A 457 23.90 7.26 -15.04
N GLY A 458 22.61 7.35 -14.71
CA GLY A 458 21.88 6.31 -13.97
C GLY A 458 22.36 6.07 -12.53
N GLY A 459 23.27 6.91 -12.00
CA GLY A 459 23.80 6.79 -10.63
C GLY A 459 22.71 6.81 -9.54
N GLU A 460 21.61 7.53 -9.75
CA GLU A 460 20.44 7.50 -8.86
C GLU A 460 19.65 6.19 -8.92
N ARG A 461 19.66 5.46 -10.05
CA ARG A 461 19.06 4.12 -10.18
C ARG A 461 19.89 3.08 -9.42
N ARG A 462 21.23 3.16 -9.49
CA ARG A 462 22.16 2.36 -8.66
C ARG A 462 21.84 2.53 -7.16
N LEU A 463 21.67 3.78 -6.71
CA LEU A 463 21.25 4.08 -5.33
C LEU A 463 19.85 3.55 -4.99
N ASN A 464 18.86 3.72 -5.87
CA ASN A 464 17.50 3.21 -5.64
C ASN A 464 17.48 1.67 -5.49
N VAL A 465 18.19 0.95 -6.36
CA VAL A 465 18.34 -0.50 -6.26
C VAL A 465 18.94 -0.86 -4.90
N ALA A 466 20.09 -0.30 -4.54
CA ALA A 466 20.78 -0.62 -3.28
C ALA A 466 19.91 -0.38 -2.03
N VAL A 467 19.25 0.79 -1.93
CA VAL A 467 18.40 1.14 -0.77
C VAL A 467 17.20 0.18 -0.63
N THR A 468 16.66 -0.29 -1.75
CA THR A 468 15.48 -1.18 -1.78
C THR A 468 15.77 -2.68 -1.57
N ARG A 469 17.04 -3.08 -1.34
CA ARG A 469 17.42 -4.49 -1.11
C ARG A 469 17.12 -5.02 0.30
N SER A 470 16.82 -4.14 1.26
CA SER A 470 16.56 -4.54 2.65
C SER A 470 15.11 -4.94 2.89
N ARG A 471 14.90 -6.06 3.58
CA ARG A 471 13.61 -6.44 4.16
C ARG A 471 13.35 -5.81 5.53
N TYR A 472 14.29 -5.86 6.47
CA TYR A 472 14.06 -5.42 7.87
C TYR A 472 14.91 -4.20 8.27
N ARG A 473 16.20 -4.17 7.91
CA ARG A 473 17.14 -3.15 8.40
C ARG A 473 18.17 -2.71 7.35
N LEU A 474 18.47 -1.42 7.31
CA LEU A 474 19.55 -0.84 6.50
C LEU A 474 20.51 -0.03 7.39
N LEU A 475 21.73 -0.54 7.55
CA LEU A 475 22.83 0.17 8.22
C LEU A 475 23.60 1.00 7.18
N VAL A 476 23.97 2.23 7.52
CA VAL A 476 24.80 3.08 6.66
C VAL A 476 26.06 3.49 7.41
N PHE A 477 27.17 2.80 7.16
CA PHE A 477 28.49 3.18 7.70
C PHE A 477 29.13 4.22 6.79
N CYS A 478 29.60 5.32 7.39
CA CYS A 478 30.21 6.42 6.65
C CYS A 478 31.16 7.24 7.54
N SER A 479 32.32 7.61 7.01
CA SER A 479 33.28 8.49 7.69
C SER A 479 32.90 9.99 7.70
N MET A 480 32.08 10.44 6.74
CA MET A 480 31.72 11.85 6.56
C MET A 480 30.29 12.18 7.05
N GLN A 481 30.07 13.44 7.45
CA GLN A 481 28.72 13.96 7.68
C GLN A 481 28.01 14.26 6.35
N PRO A 482 26.66 14.16 6.27
CA PRO A 482 25.91 14.47 5.06
C PRO A 482 26.20 15.88 4.52
N GLU A 483 26.37 16.86 5.42
CA GLU A 483 26.65 18.26 5.11
C GLU A 483 27.93 18.45 4.30
N ALA A 484 28.94 17.59 4.47
CA ALA A 484 30.25 17.67 3.81
C ALA A 484 30.20 17.41 2.29
N VAL A 485 29.11 16.82 1.77
CA VAL A 485 28.91 16.64 0.32
C VAL A 485 28.51 17.97 -0.32
N ASP A 486 29.46 18.63 -0.98
CA ASP A 486 29.24 19.94 -1.60
C ASP A 486 28.60 19.81 -2.99
N LEU A 487 27.30 20.10 -3.05
CA LEU A 487 26.51 20.07 -4.28
C LEU A 487 26.82 21.22 -5.26
N SER A 488 27.55 22.27 -4.86
CA SER A 488 27.99 23.31 -5.80
C SER A 488 29.10 22.80 -6.74
N ARG A 489 29.80 21.74 -6.33
CA ARG A 489 30.96 21.13 -7.01
C ARG A 489 30.62 19.89 -7.85
N THR A 490 29.35 19.54 -8.01
CA THR A 490 28.90 18.40 -8.83
C THR A 490 27.51 18.66 -9.41
N ARG A 491 27.20 18.08 -10.58
CA ARG A 491 25.85 18.12 -11.19
C ARG A 491 25.16 16.76 -11.21
N ALA A 492 25.81 15.69 -10.75
CA ALA A 492 25.28 14.34 -10.85
C ALA A 492 24.07 14.11 -9.93
N THR A 493 22.97 13.62 -10.50
CA THR A 493 21.71 13.31 -9.79
C THR A 493 21.92 12.27 -8.70
N GLY A 494 22.71 11.22 -8.96
CA GLY A 494 23.08 10.21 -7.98
C GLY A 494 23.72 10.79 -6.71
N VAL A 495 24.63 11.76 -6.83
CA VAL A 495 25.25 12.43 -5.68
C VAL A 495 24.27 13.35 -4.93
N HIS A 496 23.37 14.04 -5.64
CA HIS A 496 22.31 14.84 -5.01
C HIS A 496 21.36 13.96 -4.19
N HIS A 497 20.96 12.82 -4.74
CA HIS A 497 20.12 11.85 -4.05
C HIS A 497 20.87 11.18 -2.90
N PHE A 498 22.16 10.89 -3.06
CA PHE A 498 23.00 10.33 -2.00
C PHE A 498 23.14 11.27 -0.79
N LYS A 499 23.39 12.58 -1.00
CA LYS A 499 23.39 13.56 0.11
C LYS A 499 22.05 13.54 0.87
N ARG A 500 20.93 13.58 0.15
CA ARG A 500 19.59 13.51 0.74
C ARG A 500 19.36 12.21 1.50
N PHE A 501 19.83 11.08 0.96
CA PHE A 501 19.75 9.78 1.62
C PHE A 501 20.55 9.73 2.92
N LEU A 502 21.76 10.30 2.96
CA LEU A 502 22.55 10.38 4.20
C LEU A 502 21.88 11.29 5.25
N MET A 503 21.35 12.45 4.84
CA MET A 503 20.58 13.34 5.73
C MET A 503 19.36 12.61 6.31
N TYR A 504 18.66 11.84 5.49
CA TYR A 504 17.52 11.02 5.88
C TYR A 504 17.90 9.87 6.83
N ALA A 505 18.97 9.14 6.54
CA ALA A 505 19.46 8.04 7.38
C ALA A 505 19.93 8.53 8.76
N GLN A 506 20.39 9.78 8.86
CA GLN A 506 20.82 10.42 10.11
C GLN A 506 19.66 11.02 10.90
N ARG A 507 18.75 11.76 10.24
CA ARG A 507 17.67 12.53 10.89
C ARG A 507 16.35 11.78 10.96
N GLY A 508 16.30 10.56 10.41
CA GLY A 508 15.10 9.73 10.35
C GLY A 508 14.00 10.30 9.46
N PRO A 509 12.77 9.73 9.55
CA PRO A 509 11.64 10.12 8.71
C PRO A 509 11.25 11.61 8.73
N GLY A 510 11.56 12.34 9.80
CA GLY A 510 11.30 13.78 9.91
C GLY A 510 11.87 14.59 8.73
N ALA A 511 13.06 14.21 8.24
CA ALA A 511 13.72 14.88 7.12
C ALA A 511 13.04 14.70 5.74
N ILE A 512 12.03 13.83 5.64
CA ILE A 512 11.13 13.76 4.47
C ILE A 512 9.71 14.18 4.83
N ALA A 513 9.29 14.03 6.09
CA ALA A 513 7.96 14.43 6.55
C ALA A 513 7.64 15.92 6.29
N GLU A 514 8.62 16.81 6.44
CA GLU A 514 8.46 18.25 6.12
C GLU A 514 8.13 18.50 4.63
N ALA A 515 8.61 17.65 3.71
CA ALA A 515 8.28 17.71 2.29
C ALA A 515 6.97 16.98 1.96
N ALA A 516 6.77 15.77 2.50
CA ALA A 516 5.59 14.94 2.26
C ALA A 516 4.29 15.57 2.79
N ALA A 517 4.36 16.36 3.86
CA ALA A 517 3.24 17.13 4.39
C ALA A 517 2.63 18.11 3.37
N ALA A 518 3.40 18.55 2.37
CA ALA A 518 2.93 19.48 1.34
C ALA A 518 2.19 18.81 0.17
N HIS A 519 2.12 17.47 0.10
CA HIS A 519 1.47 16.73 -1.01
C HIS A 519 0.39 15.75 -0.56
N ALA A 520 0.24 15.51 0.74
CA ALA A 520 -0.81 14.66 1.26
C ALA A 520 -2.15 15.41 1.40
N ASP A 521 -3.11 15.15 0.48
CA ASP A 521 -4.56 15.29 0.75
C ASP A 521 -5.03 14.21 1.75
N ALA A 522 -4.33 14.13 2.88
CA ALA A 522 -4.69 13.39 4.06
C ALA A 522 -5.60 14.29 4.90
N GLY A 523 -6.83 14.48 4.40
CA GLY A 523 -7.87 15.26 5.06
C GLY A 523 -8.03 14.92 6.54
N SER A 524 -8.51 15.90 7.31
CA SER A 524 -8.60 15.87 8.77
C SER A 524 -9.12 14.53 9.33
N PRO A 525 -8.63 14.07 10.50
CA PRO A 525 -9.14 12.86 11.14
C PRO A 525 -10.67 12.87 11.19
N SER A 526 -11.32 11.76 10.84
CA SER A 526 -12.78 11.71 10.86
C SER A 526 -13.33 11.89 12.28
N ASP A 527 -14.57 12.36 12.41
CA ASP A 527 -15.19 12.56 13.71
C ASP A 527 -15.32 11.26 14.53
N LEU A 528 -15.32 10.11 13.85
CA LEU A 528 -15.18 8.80 14.48
C LEU A 528 -13.78 8.61 15.09
N GLU A 529 -12.70 8.84 14.33
CA GLU A 529 -11.33 8.79 14.86
C GLU A 529 -11.16 9.73 16.06
N ARG A 530 -11.69 10.95 15.95
CA ARG A 530 -11.63 11.98 16.99
C ARG A 530 -12.38 11.56 18.25
N THR A 531 -13.62 11.08 18.14
CA THR A 531 -14.42 10.66 19.30
C THR A 531 -13.92 9.37 19.94
N VAL A 532 -13.48 8.38 19.15
CA VAL A 532 -12.85 7.15 19.66
C VAL A 532 -11.57 7.49 20.44
N ARG A 533 -10.72 8.36 19.90
CA ARG A 533 -9.51 8.83 20.57
C ARG A 533 -9.81 9.50 21.91
N THR A 534 -10.67 10.53 21.93
CA THR A 534 -10.95 11.27 23.18
C THR A 534 -11.56 10.37 24.25
N ALA A 535 -12.39 9.39 23.89
CA ALA A 535 -13.00 8.45 24.83
C ALA A 535 -12.02 7.41 25.42
N LEU A 536 -10.88 7.19 24.76
CA LEU A 536 -9.76 6.36 25.23
C LEU A 536 -8.74 7.19 26.04
N GLU A 537 -8.42 8.40 25.60
CA GLU A 537 -7.58 9.36 26.35
C GLU A 537 -8.21 9.69 27.71
N ALA A 538 -9.53 9.86 27.76
CA ALA A 538 -10.29 10.05 29.01
C ALA A 538 -10.26 8.84 29.96
N ARG A 539 -9.82 7.66 29.49
CA ARG A 539 -9.58 6.45 30.28
C ARG A 539 -8.10 6.23 30.61
N GLY A 540 -7.22 7.16 30.23
CA GLY A 540 -5.78 7.12 30.52
C GLY A 540 -4.91 6.43 29.47
N TRP A 541 -5.46 6.02 28.33
CA TRP A 541 -4.67 5.44 27.24
C TRP A 541 -3.98 6.53 26.40
N SER A 542 -2.69 6.39 26.12
CA SER A 542 -2.01 7.24 25.13
C SER A 542 -2.34 6.74 23.71
N VAL A 543 -2.89 7.65 22.87
CA VAL A 543 -3.43 7.32 21.54
C VAL A 543 -2.81 8.20 20.46
N ARG A 544 -2.14 7.58 19.50
CA ARG A 544 -1.64 8.23 18.27
C ARG A 544 -2.69 8.14 17.17
N SER A 545 -2.79 9.19 16.35
CA SER A 545 -3.72 9.26 15.22
C SER A 545 -2.98 9.19 13.89
N ARG A 546 -3.52 8.44 12.93
CA ARG A 546 -3.04 8.35 11.54
C ARG A 546 -1.56 7.94 11.44
N VAL A 547 -1.19 6.91 12.20
CA VAL A 547 0.17 6.34 12.25
C VAL A 547 0.59 5.84 10.88
N GLY A 548 1.73 6.33 10.40
CA GLY A 548 2.35 5.95 9.12
C GLY A 548 2.75 7.15 8.28
N LEU A 549 3.71 6.95 7.38
CA LEU A 549 4.24 8.00 6.49
C LEU A 549 3.52 8.00 5.14
N GLY A 550 3.22 6.82 4.59
CA GLY A 550 2.65 6.68 3.26
C GLY A 550 1.17 7.01 3.12
N GLY A 551 0.63 6.70 1.94
CA GLY A 551 -0.79 6.84 1.59
C GLY A 551 -1.73 5.81 2.25
N TYR A 552 -1.21 4.89 3.06
CA TYR A 552 -1.99 4.06 3.97
C TYR A 552 -1.42 4.18 5.39
N ARG A 553 -2.31 4.31 6.38
CA ARG A 553 -2.02 4.63 7.78
C ARG A 553 -2.96 3.84 8.68
N VAL A 554 -2.59 3.64 9.94
CA VAL A 554 -3.52 3.13 10.97
C VAL A 554 -4.28 4.31 11.53
N ASP A 555 -5.62 4.23 11.54
CA ASP A 555 -6.48 5.36 11.85
C ASP A 555 -6.22 5.87 13.29
N LEU A 556 -6.13 4.95 14.26
CA LEU A 556 -5.56 5.20 15.60
C LEU A 556 -4.63 4.05 16.04
N ALA A 557 -3.69 4.33 16.95
CA ALA A 557 -2.86 3.31 17.61
C ALA A 557 -2.72 3.61 19.11
N ILE A 558 -2.60 2.55 19.92
CA ILE A 558 -2.37 2.62 21.38
C ILE A 558 -0.88 2.42 21.64
N ASP A 559 -0.23 3.37 22.31
CA ASP A 559 1.19 3.27 22.69
C ASP A 559 1.41 2.12 23.71
N ASP A 560 2.59 1.49 23.67
CA ASP A 560 3.01 0.48 24.65
C ASP A 560 3.66 1.15 25.88
N PRO A 561 3.06 1.08 27.08
CA PRO A 561 3.59 1.76 28.27
C PRO A 561 4.87 1.11 28.83
N GLU A 562 5.21 -0.11 28.41
CA GLU A 562 6.49 -0.75 28.75
C GLU A 562 7.59 -0.44 27.73
N ARG A 563 7.24 0.11 26.55
CA ARG A 563 8.13 0.19 25.38
C ARG A 563 7.91 1.45 24.57
N GLU A 564 8.67 2.50 24.87
CA GLU A 564 8.70 3.73 24.10
C GLU A 564 8.93 3.44 22.60
N GLY A 565 8.01 3.92 21.76
CA GLY A 565 8.04 3.71 20.32
C GLY A 565 7.42 2.40 19.80
N GLU A 566 6.94 1.48 20.64
CA GLU A 566 6.04 0.39 20.20
C GLU A 566 4.55 0.77 20.37
N TYR A 567 3.68 0.22 19.52
CA TYR A 567 2.22 0.31 19.68
C TYR A 567 1.62 -1.06 20.00
N LEU A 568 0.87 -1.21 21.09
CA LEU A 568 0.22 -2.47 21.49
C LEU A 568 -0.84 -2.93 20.47
N LEU A 569 -1.66 -1.98 20.02
CA LEU A 569 -2.87 -2.22 19.24
C LEU A 569 -3.09 -1.10 18.22
N GLY A 570 -3.43 -1.47 16.98
CA GLY A 570 -3.98 -0.55 16.00
C GLY A 570 -5.51 -0.65 15.93
N ILE A 571 -6.17 0.47 15.64
CA ILE A 571 -7.61 0.57 15.45
C ILE A 571 -7.86 1.04 14.02
N GLU A 572 -8.60 0.23 13.26
CA GLU A 572 -9.14 0.63 11.95
C GLU A 572 -10.58 1.16 12.10
N CYS A 573 -10.92 2.17 11.31
CA CYS A 573 -12.27 2.74 11.20
C CYS A 573 -12.87 2.49 9.79
N ASP A 574 -14.19 2.59 9.64
CA ASP A 574 -14.90 2.47 8.36
C ASP A 574 -14.91 3.76 7.52
N GLY A 575 -13.96 4.65 7.78
CA GLY A 575 -13.81 5.99 7.17
C GLY A 575 -13.31 6.01 5.72
N PRO A 576 -12.78 7.15 5.24
CA PRO A 576 -12.37 7.34 3.85
C PRO A 576 -11.39 6.27 3.33
N MET A 577 -10.46 5.78 4.17
CA MET A 577 -9.48 4.76 3.81
C MET A 577 -10.06 3.34 3.72
N TYR A 578 -11.20 3.07 4.36
CA TYR A 578 -11.98 1.85 4.14
C TYR A 578 -12.81 1.98 2.85
N ARG A 579 -13.47 3.13 2.65
CA ARG A 579 -14.30 3.45 1.47
C ARG A 579 -13.51 3.45 0.15
N ARG A 580 -12.29 4.02 0.13
CA ARG A 580 -11.41 4.12 -1.05
C ARG A 580 -10.89 2.77 -1.57
N ALA A 581 -10.97 1.69 -0.79
CA ALA A 581 -10.50 0.37 -1.22
C ALA A 581 -11.46 -0.29 -2.24
N SER A 582 -10.96 -0.58 -3.44
CA SER A 582 -11.75 -1.01 -4.60
C SER A 582 -12.31 -2.43 -4.52
N THR A 583 -11.68 -3.35 -3.79
CA THR A 583 -12.16 -4.73 -3.61
C THR A 583 -12.27 -5.11 -2.13
N ALA A 584 -13.24 -5.97 -1.80
CA ALA A 584 -13.35 -6.58 -0.48
C ALA A 584 -12.11 -7.43 -0.13
N ARG A 585 -11.45 -8.04 -1.13
CA ARG A 585 -10.19 -8.77 -0.90
C ARG A 585 -9.13 -7.83 -0.34
N ASP A 586 -8.97 -6.64 -0.90
CA ASP A 586 -7.93 -5.70 -0.47
C ASP A 586 -8.27 -5.02 0.85
N ARG A 587 -9.53 -4.60 0.99
CA ARG A 587 -10.09 -3.94 2.17
C ARG A 587 -10.06 -4.83 3.42
N ASP A 588 -10.39 -6.11 3.27
CA ASP A 588 -10.68 -6.99 4.41
C ASP A 588 -9.70 -8.16 4.56
N ARG A 589 -9.01 -8.60 3.50
CA ARG A 589 -7.99 -9.67 3.58
C ARG A 589 -6.56 -9.20 3.32
N THR A 590 -6.26 -8.53 2.21
CA THR A 590 -4.87 -8.19 1.82
C THR A 590 -4.24 -7.26 2.86
N ARG A 591 -4.86 -6.11 3.13
CA ARG A 591 -4.43 -5.13 4.15
C ARG A 591 -4.18 -5.79 5.51
N SER A 592 -5.20 -6.42 6.08
CA SER A 592 -5.13 -7.10 7.38
C SER A 592 -4.05 -8.19 7.42
N SER A 593 -3.84 -8.94 6.32
CA SER A 593 -2.81 -9.98 6.24
C SER A 593 -1.38 -9.44 6.11
N VAL A 594 -1.18 -8.26 5.51
CA VAL A 594 0.13 -7.59 5.49
C VAL A 594 0.42 -6.97 6.86
N MET A 595 -0.53 -6.21 7.42
CA MET A 595 -0.42 -5.58 8.74
C MET A 595 -0.15 -6.58 9.85
N GLY A 596 -0.92 -7.68 9.93
CA GLY A 596 -0.65 -8.77 10.87
C GLY A 596 0.68 -9.49 10.59
N GLY A 597 1.15 -9.46 9.34
CA GLY A 597 2.49 -9.92 8.95
C GLY A 597 3.62 -9.01 9.42
N LEU A 598 3.36 -7.73 9.66
CA LEU A 598 4.29 -6.75 10.27
C LEU A 598 4.30 -6.81 11.81
N GLY A 599 3.33 -7.49 12.44
CA GLY A 599 3.20 -7.60 13.89
C GLY A 599 2.14 -6.68 14.52
N TRP A 600 1.31 -6.02 13.70
CA TRP A 600 0.12 -5.33 14.19
C TRP A 600 -0.93 -6.30 14.71
N ARG A 601 -1.42 -6.03 15.92
CA ARG A 601 -2.76 -6.44 16.34
C ARG A 601 -3.73 -5.35 15.88
N LEU A 602 -4.87 -5.72 15.31
CA LEU A 602 -5.85 -4.78 14.80
C LEU A 602 -7.25 -5.08 15.36
N VAL A 603 -7.89 -4.07 15.95
CA VAL A 603 -9.34 -4.03 16.16
C VAL A 603 -9.96 -3.13 15.10
N ARG A 604 -11.22 -3.39 14.72
CA ARG A 604 -11.98 -2.48 13.86
C ARG A 604 -13.22 -1.94 14.59
N VAL A 605 -13.37 -0.62 14.55
CA VAL A 605 -14.57 0.10 15.00
C VAL A 605 -15.41 0.45 13.77
N TRP A 606 -16.72 0.35 13.90
CA TRP A 606 -17.68 0.73 12.86
C TRP A 606 -18.47 1.94 13.32
N SER A 607 -18.59 2.96 12.48
CA SER A 607 -19.34 4.20 12.75
C SER A 607 -20.75 3.95 13.31
N THR A 608 -21.46 2.97 12.75
CA THR A 608 -22.79 2.53 13.19
C THR A 608 -22.79 1.85 14.55
N ALA A 609 -21.77 1.06 14.87
CA ALA A 609 -21.64 0.43 16.19
C ALA A 609 -21.30 1.47 17.26
N TRP A 610 -20.32 2.34 16.98
CA TRP A 610 -19.91 3.43 17.86
C TRP A 610 -21.06 4.38 18.21
N ARG A 611 -21.95 4.67 17.23
CA ARG A 611 -23.11 5.54 17.46
C ARG A 611 -24.23 4.91 18.29
N LEU A 612 -24.29 3.58 18.35
CA LEU A 612 -25.32 2.82 19.09
C LEU A 612 -24.85 2.43 20.49
N ASP A 613 -23.58 2.04 20.63
CA ASP A 613 -22.99 1.52 21.86
C ASP A 613 -21.49 1.91 21.93
N PRO A 614 -21.17 3.16 22.31
CA PRO A 614 -19.79 3.62 22.45
C PRO A 614 -19.03 2.81 23.50
N ASP A 615 -19.62 2.62 24.68
CA ASP A 615 -18.95 1.95 25.80
C ASP A 615 -18.71 0.45 25.54
N GLY A 616 -19.61 -0.25 24.85
CA GLY A 616 -19.36 -1.61 24.37
C GLY A 616 -18.28 -1.70 23.29
N CYS A 617 -18.15 -0.68 22.43
CA CYS A 617 -17.02 -0.56 21.51
C CYS A 617 -15.69 -0.28 22.24
N ILE A 618 -15.70 0.54 23.29
CA ILE A 618 -14.51 0.82 24.10
C ILE A 618 -14.11 -0.42 24.90
N ALA A 619 -15.06 -1.09 25.55
CA ALA A 619 -14.83 -2.37 26.21
C ALA A 619 -14.20 -3.39 25.26
N GLN A 620 -14.66 -3.50 24.00
CA GLN A 620 -14.04 -4.36 22.98
C GLN A 620 -12.57 -3.99 22.67
N ILE A 621 -12.21 -2.70 22.74
CA ILE A 621 -10.84 -2.22 22.55
C ILE A 621 -9.99 -2.55 23.78
N GLU A 622 -10.45 -2.24 24.99
CA GLU A 622 -9.73 -2.50 26.25
C GLU A 622 -9.50 -4.00 26.46
N ASP A 623 -10.50 -4.82 26.14
CA ASP A 623 -10.45 -6.28 26.10
C ASP A 623 -9.39 -6.81 25.10
N ALA A 624 -9.16 -6.08 24.00
CA ALA A 624 -8.08 -6.37 23.03
C ALA A 624 -6.71 -5.85 23.47
N ILE A 625 -6.63 -4.73 24.20
CA ILE A 625 -5.39 -4.24 24.84
C ILE A 625 -4.95 -5.21 25.94
N ALA A 626 -5.87 -5.66 26.81
CA ALA A 626 -5.59 -6.65 27.84
C ALA A 626 -5.06 -7.97 27.26
N ARG A 627 -5.65 -8.45 26.15
CA ARG A 627 -5.09 -9.58 25.39
C ARG A 627 -3.73 -9.28 24.76
N ALA A 628 -3.48 -8.06 24.30
CA ALA A 628 -2.19 -7.67 23.73
C ALA A 628 -1.06 -7.64 24.77
N ILE A 629 -1.36 -7.22 26.00
CA ILE A 629 -0.45 -7.23 27.16
C ILE A 629 -0.23 -8.67 27.66
N ALA A 630 -1.30 -9.45 27.86
CA ALA A 630 -1.22 -10.82 28.39
C ALA A 630 -0.51 -11.81 27.43
N GLU A 631 -0.56 -11.55 26.13
CA GLU A 631 0.29 -12.19 25.13
C GLU A 631 1.37 -11.20 24.64
N PRO A 632 2.42 -10.90 25.41
CA PRO A 632 3.41 -9.91 25.00
C PRO A 632 4.07 -10.32 23.68
N ARG A 633 4.37 -9.34 22.81
CA ARG A 633 5.03 -9.61 21.52
C ARG A 633 6.30 -10.43 21.76
N ARG A 634 6.43 -11.57 21.06
CA ARG A 634 7.68 -12.34 20.99
C ARG A 634 8.73 -11.53 20.22
N ALA A 635 9.46 -10.68 20.95
CA ALA A 635 10.56 -9.88 20.44
C ALA A 635 11.58 -10.71 19.63
N GLY A 636 12.26 -10.08 18.66
CA GLY A 636 13.39 -10.64 17.92
C GLY A 636 13.13 -11.90 17.06
N ARG A 637 11.92 -12.46 16.98
CA ARG A 637 11.67 -13.75 16.27
C ARG A 637 10.69 -13.64 15.09
N THR A 638 10.44 -12.43 14.60
CA THR A 638 9.53 -12.12 13.48
C THR A 638 9.99 -12.67 12.13
N GLY A 639 11.30 -12.75 11.85
CA GLY A 639 11.82 -13.45 10.66
C GLY A 639 11.61 -14.97 10.70
N ARG A 640 11.85 -15.58 11.87
CA ARG A 640 12.00 -17.05 11.99
C ARG A 640 10.71 -17.85 11.79
N ARG A 641 9.56 -17.35 12.24
CA ARG A 641 8.26 -18.06 12.10
C ARG A 641 7.43 -17.70 10.87
N ALA A 642 7.81 -16.66 10.12
CA ALA A 642 7.23 -16.38 8.82
C ALA A 642 7.69 -17.44 7.79
N ARG A 643 9.00 -17.73 7.76
CA ARG A 643 9.60 -18.78 6.92
C ARG A 643 8.93 -20.14 7.09
N GLU A 644 8.76 -20.63 8.33
CA GLU A 644 8.16 -21.95 8.64
C GLU A 644 6.79 -22.20 7.97
N ARG A 645 5.97 -21.17 7.69
CA ARG A 645 4.66 -21.32 7.03
C ARG A 645 4.70 -21.18 5.50
N PHE A 646 5.80 -20.73 4.93
CA PHE A 646 5.98 -20.52 3.48
C PHE A 646 6.92 -21.57 2.86
N THR A 647 8.05 -21.89 3.51
CA THR A 647 9.06 -22.83 3.00
C THR A 647 8.60 -24.28 3.04
N THR A 648 7.72 -24.65 3.98
CA THR A 648 7.14 -26.00 4.14
C THR A 648 6.23 -26.48 2.99
N ARG A 649 6.14 -25.71 1.91
CA ARG A 649 5.51 -26.11 0.63
C ARG A 649 6.45 -26.04 -0.59
N GLY A 650 7.73 -25.74 -0.41
CA GLY A 650 8.71 -25.58 -1.50
C GLY A 650 9.65 -26.75 -1.73
N THR A 651 9.99 -27.53 -0.70
CA THR A 651 11.19 -28.40 -0.72
C THR A 651 10.90 -29.89 -0.47
N ALA A 652 10.22 -30.53 -1.44
CA ALA A 652 10.16 -31.98 -1.54
C ALA A 652 10.62 -32.46 -2.93
N GLY A 653 11.79 -33.11 -3.01
CA GLY A 653 12.21 -33.85 -4.21
C GLY A 653 13.49 -33.40 -4.96
N ARG A 654 14.63 -33.23 -4.28
CA ARG A 654 15.97 -33.27 -4.93
C ARG A 654 17.01 -34.06 -4.13
N GLY A 655 16.81 -35.38 -4.02
CA GLY A 655 17.87 -36.30 -3.59
C GLY A 655 18.75 -36.72 -4.76
N ARG A 656 20.03 -36.29 -4.79
CA ARG A 656 21.03 -36.85 -5.72
C ARG A 656 21.56 -38.18 -5.17
N ALA A 657 21.54 -39.22 -5.99
CA ALA A 657 22.13 -40.52 -5.65
C ALA A 657 23.59 -40.61 -6.11
N GLY A 658 24.49 -40.99 -5.19
CA GLY A 658 25.90 -41.25 -5.49
C GLY A 658 26.55 -42.03 -4.35
N GLY A 659 26.96 -43.27 -4.63
CA GLY A 659 27.76 -44.08 -3.71
C GLY A 659 29.27 -43.94 -4.00
N ALA A 660 30.18 -44.55 -3.25
CA ALA A 660 30.06 -45.33 -2.01
C ALA A 660 31.47 -45.68 -1.50
N ARG A 661 31.65 -46.03 -0.21
CA ARG A 661 32.51 -47.17 0.19
C ARG A 661 32.38 -47.59 1.66
N ARG A 662 32.57 -48.90 1.86
CA ARG A 662 32.49 -49.69 3.09
C ARG A 662 33.37 -49.17 4.25
N ARG A 663 32.90 -49.37 5.48
CA ARG A 663 33.56 -50.29 6.45
C ARG A 663 32.52 -50.89 7.42
N ARG A 664 32.90 -51.96 8.13
CA ARG A 664 32.03 -52.71 9.06
C ARG A 664 32.41 -52.37 10.51
N HIS A 665 31.45 -52.38 11.44
CA HIS A 665 31.61 -52.97 12.77
C HIS A 665 30.27 -53.50 13.31
N ARG A 666 30.28 -54.25 14.42
CA ARG A 666 29.15 -55.05 14.94
C ARG A 666 28.58 -54.51 16.26
N SER A 667 27.32 -54.87 16.53
CA SER A 667 26.62 -54.86 17.84
C SER A 667 26.19 -53.48 18.39
N ARG A 668 25.16 -53.37 19.24
CA ARG A 668 24.29 -54.38 19.91
C ARG A 668 22.79 -54.18 19.59
N ARG A 669 21.95 -55.14 20.02
CA ARG A 669 20.47 -55.11 19.92
C ARG A 669 19.84 -54.16 20.96
N ALA A 670 18.72 -53.54 20.59
CA ALA A 670 17.59 -53.22 21.46
C ALA A 670 16.28 -53.38 20.63
N ALA A 671 15.11 -53.48 21.26
CA ALA A 671 13.87 -53.91 20.61
C ALA A 671 13.13 -52.79 19.85
N ALA A 672 12.31 -53.20 18.86
CA ALA A 672 11.30 -52.36 18.20
C ALA A 672 9.92 -52.56 18.87
N PRO A 673 8.92 -51.77 18.45
CA PRO A 673 7.75 -52.44 17.86
C PRO A 673 7.38 -51.94 16.45
N GLU A 674 6.84 -52.87 15.67
CA GLU A 674 6.12 -52.70 14.41
C GLU A 674 4.72 -52.11 14.68
N ALA A 675 3.95 -51.58 13.71
CA ALA A 675 4.18 -50.99 12.39
C ALA A 675 2.83 -50.42 11.90
N ARG A 676 2.81 -49.54 10.88
CA ARG A 676 1.71 -49.42 9.90
C ARG A 676 2.09 -48.49 8.73
N HIS A 677 2.50 -49.12 7.65
CA HIS A 677 2.37 -48.60 6.29
C HIS A 677 1.07 -49.22 5.76
N ASP A 678 0.03 -48.43 5.46
CA ASP A 678 -1.06 -48.79 4.54
C ASP A 678 -2.15 -47.70 4.51
N GLU A 679 -2.14 -46.83 3.48
CA GLU A 679 -3.36 -46.14 3.04
C GLU A 679 -3.21 -45.53 1.62
N TYR A 680 -3.32 -46.36 0.57
CA TYR A 680 -3.46 -45.85 -0.82
C TYR A 680 -4.20 -46.80 -1.79
N ARG A 681 -5.33 -47.41 -1.36
CA ARG A 681 -6.11 -48.31 -2.24
C ARG A 681 -7.58 -48.56 -1.86
N ALA A 682 -8.43 -47.52 -1.76
CA ALA A 682 -9.89 -47.71 -1.70
C ALA A 682 -10.72 -46.47 -2.12
N ALA A 683 -11.17 -46.41 -3.39
CA ALA A 683 -12.28 -45.54 -3.85
C ALA A 683 -12.67 -45.83 -5.33
N THR A 684 -13.50 -46.84 -5.60
CA THR A 684 -14.06 -47.07 -6.95
C THR A 684 -15.37 -47.88 -6.88
N ARG A 685 -16.46 -47.37 -7.49
CA ARG A 685 -17.86 -47.87 -7.37
C ARG A 685 -18.41 -47.67 -5.94
N VAL A 686 -19.68 -47.39 -5.63
CA VAL A 686 -21.00 -47.24 -6.31
C VAL A 686 -21.72 -46.08 -5.57
N ARG A 687 -22.60 -45.19 -6.07
CA ARG A 687 -23.32 -44.89 -7.34
C ARG A 687 -22.98 -43.40 -7.71
N GLY A 688 -23.67 -42.60 -8.54
CA GLY A 688 -24.85 -42.76 -9.40
C GLY A 688 -26.04 -41.85 -9.02
N VAL A 689 -26.07 -40.60 -9.52
CA VAL A 689 -27.19 -39.64 -9.49
C VAL A 689 -27.32 -38.99 -10.88
N SER A 690 -28.53 -38.63 -11.31
CA SER A 690 -28.85 -38.22 -12.69
C SER A 690 -28.37 -36.82 -13.10
N SER A 691 -28.08 -36.68 -14.38
CA SER A 691 -27.79 -35.41 -15.07
C SER A 691 -28.95 -34.40 -15.04
N ARG A 692 -28.62 -33.14 -14.75
CA ARG A 692 -29.29 -31.97 -15.36
C ARG A 692 -28.20 -30.98 -15.78
N SER A 693 -27.99 -30.87 -17.09
CA SER A 693 -27.01 -30.01 -17.72
C SER A 693 -27.69 -29.29 -18.88
N ASP A 694 -28.09 -28.05 -18.65
CA ASP A 694 -28.74 -27.15 -19.60
C ASP A 694 -28.29 -25.70 -19.31
N ILE A 695 -28.58 -24.77 -20.23
CA ILE A 695 -28.33 -23.32 -20.10
C ILE A 695 -26.81 -22.99 -20.01
N TYR A 696 -26.05 -22.80 -21.09
CA TYR A 696 -26.38 -22.21 -22.40
C TYR A 696 -25.62 -22.87 -23.56
N HIS A 697 -26.31 -23.08 -24.69
CA HIS A 697 -25.69 -23.26 -26.00
C HIS A 697 -26.64 -22.73 -27.08
N GLU A 698 -26.18 -21.77 -27.89
CA GLU A 698 -26.81 -21.37 -29.16
C GLU A 698 -25.74 -21.26 -30.26
N PRO A 699 -26.10 -21.37 -31.56
CA PRO A 699 -25.25 -22.10 -32.50
C PRO A 699 -24.58 -21.25 -33.60
N HIS A 700 -23.70 -21.93 -34.35
CA HIS A 700 -23.00 -21.44 -35.53
C HIS A 700 -23.89 -20.76 -36.59
N GLN A 701 -23.27 -19.84 -37.34
CA GLN A 701 -23.34 -19.93 -38.80
C GLN A 701 -21.92 -19.91 -39.41
N ARG A 702 -21.69 -20.81 -40.37
CA ARG A 702 -20.52 -20.81 -41.26
C ARG A 702 -20.98 -20.35 -42.65
N ALA A 703 -20.28 -19.39 -43.24
CA ALA A 703 -20.34 -19.15 -44.68
C ALA A 703 -19.10 -19.79 -45.33
N GLY A 704 -19.27 -20.91 -46.02
CA GLY A 704 -18.20 -21.57 -46.77
C GLY A 704 -18.28 -21.25 -48.26
N ARG A 705 -17.12 -21.05 -48.91
CA ARG A 705 -16.97 -21.24 -50.35
C ARG A 705 -15.68 -22.01 -50.62
N ALA A 706 -15.79 -23.11 -51.34
CA ALA A 706 -14.66 -23.79 -51.93
C ALA A 706 -14.49 -23.32 -53.39
N CYS A 707 -13.25 -23.31 -53.88
CA CYS A 707 -12.96 -23.41 -55.31
C CYS A 707 -11.67 -24.22 -55.48
N SER A 708 -11.48 -24.82 -56.66
CA SER A 708 -10.64 -26.01 -56.83
C SER A 708 -9.58 -25.85 -57.90
N ARG A 709 -8.39 -26.43 -57.63
CA ARG A 709 -7.24 -26.59 -58.56
C ARG A 709 -6.60 -25.25 -59.00
N GLY A 710 -5.28 -25.10 -59.04
CA GLY A 710 -4.20 -25.96 -58.55
C GLY A 710 -3.01 -25.92 -59.49
N ASP A 711 -1.86 -25.46 -59.02
CA ASP A 711 -0.58 -25.60 -59.73
C ASP A 711 0.63 -25.56 -58.78
N ARG A 712 1.84 -25.77 -59.30
CA ARG A 712 3.03 -26.18 -58.52
C ARG A 712 4.24 -25.22 -58.69
N VAL A 713 5.09 -25.14 -57.65
CA VAL A 713 6.49 -24.63 -57.62
C VAL A 713 6.72 -23.11 -57.33
N ALA A 714 7.80 -22.83 -56.59
CA ALA A 714 8.48 -21.55 -56.28
C ALA A 714 7.81 -20.52 -55.34
N GLY A 715 8.62 -19.64 -54.73
CA GLY A 715 8.15 -18.40 -54.06
C GLY A 715 8.31 -18.25 -52.54
N GLY A 716 9.37 -18.80 -51.92
CA GLY A 716 9.56 -18.76 -50.46
C GLY A 716 10.14 -17.45 -49.87
N THR A 717 9.39 -16.34 -49.88
CA THR A 717 9.74 -15.11 -49.11
C THR A 717 8.55 -14.18 -48.76
N ASP A 718 7.52 -14.08 -49.60
CA ASP A 718 6.57 -12.95 -49.53
C ASP A 718 5.54 -12.99 -48.40
N ARG A 719 5.28 -14.16 -47.79
CA ARG A 719 4.23 -14.34 -46.78
C ARG A 719 4.46 -13.54 -45.48
N ALA A 720 5.71 -13.19 -45.17
CA ALA A 720 6.04 -12.33 -44.03
C ALA A 720 5.64 -10.86 -44.28
N ARG A 721 5.99 -10.32 -45.46
CA ARG A 721 5.66 -8.93 -45.86
C ARG A 721 4.15 -8.72 -45.98
N ALA A 722 3.42 -9.71 -46.52
CA ALA A 722 1.97 -9.68 -46.61
C ALA A 722 1.27 -9.54 -45.23
N ARG A 723 1.79 -10.18 -44.17
CA ARG A 723 1.24 -10.05 -42.80
C ARG A 723 1.51 -8.66 -42.19
N ALA A 724 2.71 -8.12 -42.37
CA ALA A 724 3.04 -6.77 -41.90
C ALA A 724 2.17 -5.68 -42.57
N ALA A 725 1.87 -5.83 -43.86
CA ALA A 725 0.98 -4.92 -44.59
C ALA A 725 -0.49 -5.00 -44.11
N ALA A 726 -0.96 -6.17 -43.67
CA ALA A 726 -2.31 -6.35 -43.13
C ALA A 726 -2.47 -5.66 -41.76
N ALA A 727 -1.50 -5.79 -40.86
CA ALA A 727 -1.53 -5.15 -39.54
C ALA A 727 -1.69 -3.62 -39.65
N ARG A 728 -0.94 -2.96 -40.54
CA ARG A 728 -1.03 -1.51 -40.78
C ARG A 728 -2.40 -1.03 -41.29
N ARG A 729 -3.27 -1.93 -41.81
CA ARG A 729 -4.63 -1.58 -42.26
C ARG A 729 -5.72 -1.81 -41.21
N LEU A 730 -5.41 -2.48 -40.09
CA LEU A 730 -6.38 -2.73 -39.02
C LEU A 730 -6.43 -1.58 -37.99
N VAL A 731 -5.28 -0.95 -37.73
CA VAL A 731 -5.13 0.16 -36.75
C VAL A 731 -6.04 1.36 -37.06
N TRP A 732 -6.34 1.63 -38.34
CA TRP A 732 -7.15 2.77 -38.76
C TRP A 732 -8.68 2.52 -38.75
N ARG A 733 -9.18 1.49 -38.04
CA ARG A 733 -10.63 1.18 -37.94
C ARG A 733 -11.16 0.96 -36.51
N LEU A 734 -10.36 1.21 -35.48
CA LEU A 734 -10.77 1.09 -34.06
C LEU A 734 -10.80 2.44 -33.31
N ALA A 735 -10.60 3.56 -34.01
CA ALA A 735 -10.50 4.90 -33.42
C ALA A 735 -11.84 5.67 -33.32
N ASP A 736 -12.99 5.01 -33.49
CA ASP A 736 -14.32 5.67 -33.45
C ASP A 736 -15.35 4.88 -32.61
N HIS A 737 -15.09 4.79 -31.31
CA HIS A 737 -16.11 4.45 -30.32
C HIS A 737 -16.38 5.67 -29.44
N ARG A 738 -17.39 6.46 -29.83
CA ARG A 738 -17.93 7.56 -29.01
C ARG A 738 -18.41 7.02 -27.64
N PRO A 739 -18.13 7.72 -26.53
CA PRO A 739 -18.73 7.36 -25.25
C PRO A 739 -20.26 7.55 -25.30
N LEU A 740 -20.99 6.57 -24.75
CA LEU A 740 -22.43 6.69 -24.56
C LEU A 740 -22.74 7.86 -23.59
N PRO A 741 -23.80 8.65 -23.84
CA PRO A 741 -24.14 9.78 -22.97
C PRO A 741 -24.52 9.30 -21.57
N ARG A 742 -24.07 10.02 -20.55
CA ARG A 742 -24.49 9.80 -19.15
C ARG A 742 -26.01 10.00 -19.05
N ALA A 743 -26.69 9.08 -18.38
CA ALA A 743 -28.10 9.22 -18.07
C ALA A 743 -28.33 10.47 -17.21
N VAL A 744 -29.29 11.31 -17.61
CA VAL A 744 -29.70 12.50 -16.86
C VAL A 744 -30.55 12.05 -15.68
N GLN A 745 -30.07 12.27 -14.44
CA GLN A 745 -30.94 12.24 -13.28
C GLN A 745 -31.82 13.49 -13.28
N GLY A 746 -33.13 13.32 -13.18
CA GLY A 746 -34.09 14.42 -13.21
C GLY A 746 -34.11 15.23 -11.92
N ASP A 747 -34.16 16.56 -12.07
CA ASP A 747 -34.35 17.55 -11.00
C ASP A 747 -35.87 17.68 -10.68
N PRO A 748 -36.36 17.25 -9.50
CA PRO A 748 -37.78 17.29 -9.16
C PRO A 748 -38.15 18.63 -8.49
N ARG A 749 -38.21 19.72 -9.27
CA ARG A 749 -38.74 21.00 -8.76
C ARG A 749 -40.28 21.01 -8.74
N PRO A 750 -40.92 21.38 -7.62
CA PRO A 750 -42.32 21.80 -7.64
C PRO A 750 -42.49 23.17 -8.35
N ARG A 751 -43.71 23.47 -8.82
CA ARG A 751 -44.09 24.73 -9.47
C ARG A 751 -45.19 25.46 -8.70
N GLY A 752 -45.19 26.79 -8.76
CA GLY A 752 -46.20 27.68 -8.16
C GLY A 752 -45.88 28.01 -6.70
N LEU A 753 -46.14 29.20 -6.17
CA LEU A 753 -46.76 30.44 -6.71
C LEU A 753 -45.77 31.61 -6.45
N GLY A 754 -45.84 32.83 -7.00
CA GLY A 754 -46.90 33.52 -7.76
C GLY A 754 -47.28 34.83 -7.05
N GLY A 755 -46.64 35.95 -7.38
CA GLY A 755 -46.92 37.29 -6.81
C GLY A 755 -45.86 38.34 -7.19
N ASP A 756 -46.29 39.57 -7.48
CA ASP A 756 -45.47 40.67 -8.01
C ASP A 756 -44.97 41.66 -6.93
N ALA A 757 -43.76 42.22 -7.10
CA ALA A 757 -43.36 43.50 -6.50
C ALA A 757 -42.24 44.21 -7.28
N VAL A 758 -42.61 45.34 -7.87
CA VAL A 758 -41.85 46.29 -8.69
C VAL A 758 -40.75 47.08 -7.91
N CYS A 759 -39.79 47.64 -8.67
CA CYS A 759 -38.96 48.84 -8.42
C CYS A 759 -37.50 48.75 -7.89
N GLN A 760 -36.61 49.37 -8.67
CA GLN A 760 -35.39 50.15 -8.32
C GLN A 760 -34.27 49.50 -7.47
N GLY A 761 -32.97 49.60 -7.78
CA GLY A 761 -32.30 50.24 -8.92
C GLY A 761 -31.23 51.27 -8.51
N ARG A 762 -29.99 50.84 -8.28
CA ARG A 762 -28.81 51.74 -8.18
C ARG A 762 -27.53 51.07 -8.68
N ARG A 763 -26.75 51.79 -9.50
CA ARG A 763 -25.37 51.44 -9.90
C ARG A 763 -24.38 52.28 -9.09
N VAL A 764 -23.32 51.67 -8.58
CA VAL A 764 -21.98 52.28 -8.42
C VAL A 764 -20.98 51.14 -8.69
N LEU A 765 -20.39 51.04 -9.89
CA LEU A 765 -19.12 51.65 -10.32
C LEU A 765 -17.91 51.30 -9.43
N ALA A 766 -16.90 50.68 -10.05
CA ALA A 766 -15.64 50.31 -9.41
C ALA A 766 -14.56 51.38 -9.64
N SER A 767 -13.64 51.53 -8.69
CA SER A 767 -12.40 52.30 -8.84
C SER A 767 -11.21 51.51 -8.28
N ARG A 768 -10.05 51.68 -8.92
CA ARG A 768 -8.76 51.09 -8.47
C ARG A 768 -8.12 52.02 -7.43
N GLY A 769 -7.38 51.47 -6.46
CA GLY A 769 -6.58 52.28 -5.54
C GLY A 769 -5.82 51.49 -4.47
N GLN A 770 -4.66 50.93 -4.80
CA GLN A 770 -3.55 50.85 -3.84
C GLN A 770 -2.94 52.27 -3.72
N PRO A 771 -2.49 52.70 -2.52
CA PRO A 771 -1.12 52.36 -2.10
C PRO A 771 -0.94 52.21 -0.57
N GLY A 772 0.30 51.97 -0.14
CA GLY A 772 0.75 52.32 1.21
C GLY A 772 1.34 51.15 2.00
N ARG A 773 2.64 51.23 2.30
CA ARG A 773 3.30 50.37 3.30
C ARG A 773 2.99 50.90 4.70
N LEU A 774 2.67 50.01 5.62
CA LEU A 774 3.55 49.72 6.76
C LEU A 774 3.40 48.25 7.16
#